data_AF-A0A7V9H472-F1
#
_entry.id   AF-A0A7V9H472-F1
#
_cell.length_a   1.000
_cell.length_b   1.000
_cell.length_c   1.000
_cell.angle_alpha   90.00
_cell.angle_beta   90.00
_cell.angle_gamma   90.00
#
_symmetry.space_group_name_H-M   'P 1'
#
loop_
_entity.id
_entity.type
_entity.pdbx_description
1 polymer ?
#
loop_
_entity_poly.entity_id
_entity_poly.type
_entity_poly.pdbx_seq_one_letter_code
_entity_poly.pdbx_strand_id
1 'polypeptide(L)'
;MALLFSLAPALASPNGVVISELRARGPAGGNDEFVELLNASTNDVDISGYKLQGCAASSGSPSDRATVPAGTVLNPWEHFLFTNSGSGGYSGAVTGDRTYATGFTDFQVSNASGARLVNASGGVIDGVGSPNSPCREGTGITTPTANGDNSFERKNGGRQDTEDNAADLVGPKAGSPQNLAGDGGETGPEITKIHDVQGPGAESPIAGRTVTVEGVVTGIDDEIGASFGSNNSIRRFPEDAGIFVQEEAGDVDQNPDTSEGVFVGFVRDRAAYEPGAVVRVNGRVNEKFSHTIISETINQEPEKVGTAPVPAPVEIEAARAEGQDPASRPYYETLEGMRVRVAVGTANSGGTNKFGELFMTPGTEQDRVFRTDTEPALIATDADAGAGDPENPYLDPDGSTTEVDADLFDTVTGAVGPMGFNFSNYRIVVQEEALPTVADTGVDYPYDELEPAGRKQFRVASFNVENYFPVEGQLDGGTVSQEEFDEKTARLTDAVNDRLERPEVVAVQEVFDLATLRALASSIGGYTAYLEEGNDSRGIDVGFLVKDGVKVEGVTQYGKTATAPEGPDCSDVPGGLFDRPPLAIEVQAKGFGGFTVFSNHFASKAAPDACREAQAAFVRDRVAELEDAGRRSIVAGDLNAFEDESALRTLEDGTTTLDNLWDLAPEQERYSFAFQGRLQTLDHVLVTDGLKNKVSDFRYAHFDNDYFERDDPTDGHKVSDHDPPVVTLSRGGGTGR
;
A
#
# COMPACT_ATOMS: atom_id res chain seq x y z
N MET A 1 -42.38 -46.15 43.79
CA MET A 1 -41.03 -46.22 43.19
C MET A 1 -41.09 -45.31 41.97
N ALA A 2 -40.51 -44.11 42.08
CA ALA A 2 -40.75 -42.97 41.21
C ALA A 2 -40.00 -43.09 39.88
N LEU A 3 -40.68 -42.74 38.77
CA LEU A 3 -40.09 -42.54 37.45
C LEU A 3 -39.27 -41.24 37.47
N LEU A 4 -38.01 -41.33 37.04
CA LEU A 4 -37.17 -40.19 36.67
C LEU A 4 -37.53 -39.76 35.25
N PHE A 5 -38.01 -38.52 35.09
CA PHE A 5 -38.07 -37.84 33.80
C PHE A 5 -36.71 -37.21 33.51
N SER A 6 -36.12 -37.52 32.35
CA SER A 6 -34.99 -36.77 31.80
C SER A 6 -35.47 -35.41 31.30
N LEU A 7 -34.89 -34.32 31.81
CA LEU A 7 -35.04 -32.99 31.24
C LEU A 7 -34.21 -32.92 29.94
N ALA A 8 -34.85 -32.72 28.80
CA ALA A 8 -34.18 -32.29 27.58
C ALA A 8 -33.74 -30.81 27.74
N PRO A 9 -32.63 -30.38 27.13
CA PRO A 9 -32.29 -28.95 27.07
C PRO A 9 -33.37 -28.19 26.29
N ALA A 10 -33.72 -26.99 26.76
CA ALA A 10 -34.56 -26.05 26.01
C ALA A 10 -33.76 -25.41 24.86
N LEU A 11 -34.46 -24.92 23.84
CA LEU A 11 -33.94 -24.39 22.58
C LEU A 11 -34.08 -22.87 22.59
N ALA A 12 -33.15 -22.18 21.89
CA ALA A 12 -33.18 -20.76 21.55
C ALA A 12 -34.61 -20.29 21.20
N SER A 13 -34.93 -19.01 21.46
CA SER A 13 -36.25 -18.44 21.23
C SER A 13 -36.83 -18.93 19.90
N PRO A 14 -38.01 -19.59 19.91
CA PRO A 14 -38.50 -20.34 18.76
C PRO A 14 -38.89 -19.46 17.57
N ASN A 15 -38.99 -18.15 17.76
CA ASN A 15 -39.31 -17.16 16.74
C ASN A 15 -38.40 -15.92 16.78
N GLY A 16 -37.31 -15.96 17.56
CA GLY A 16 -36.34 -14.87 17.67
C GLY A 16 -36.78 -13.67 18.51
N VAL A 17 -37.94 -13.71 19.18
CA VAL A 17 -38.29 -12.67 20.17
C VAL A 17 -37.63 -13.00 21.49
N VAL A 18 -36.86 -12.04 22.03
CA VAL A 18 -36.08 -12.21 23.26
C VAL A 18 -36.36 -11.10 24.25
N ILE A 19 -36.09 -11.33 25.54
CA ILE A 19 -35.93 -10.29 26.56
C ILE A 19 -34.53 -9.69 26.34
N SER A 20 -34.46 -8.56 25.64
CA SER A 20 -33.21 -7.90 25.22
C SER A 20 -32.56 -7.12 26.35
N GLU A 21 -33.34 -6.42 27.17
CA GLU A 21 -32.83 -5.66 28.32
C GLU A 21 -33.81 -5.73 29.50
N LEU A 22 -33.29 -5.77 30.73
CA LEU A 22 -34.13 -5.65 31.91
C LEU A 22 -33.43 -4.93 33.06
N ARG A 23 -34.25 -4.30 33.92
CA ARG A 23 -33.84 -3.75 35.20
C ARG A 23 -34.84 -4.13 36.27
N ALA A 24 -34.38 -4.90 37.27
CA ALA A 24 -35.21 -5.33 38.41
C ALA A 24 -35.23 -4.32 39.58
N ARG A 25 -34.41 -3.28 39.51
CA ARG A 25 -34.36 -2.16 40.46
C ARG A 25 -33.59 -1.00 39.85
N GLY A 26 -34.09 0.22 40.05
CA GLY A 26 -33.49 1.43 39.50
C GLY A 26 -33.24 2.51 40.56
N PRO A 27 -32.82 3.72 40.13
CA PRO A 27 -32.57 4.86 41.00
C PRO A 27 -33.75 5.24 41.92
N ALA A 28 -35.00 5.08 41.46
CA ALA A 28 -36.21 5.42 42.22
C ALA A 28 -36.69 4.32 43.18
N GLY A 29 -36.03 3.17 43.22
CA GLY A 29 -36.27 2.10 44.20
C GLY A 29 -36.61 0.75 43.57
N GLY A 30 -37.15 -0.16 44.41
CA GLY A 30 -37.40 -1.56 44.01
C GLY A 30 -38.59 -1.78 43.05
N ASN A 31 -39.35 -0.73 42.71
CA ASN A 31 -40.34 -0.79 41.63
C ASN A 31 -39.85 -0.04 40.39
N ASP A 32 -38.65 0.52 40.40
CA ASP A 32 -38.07 1.22 39.24
C ASP A 32 -37.52 0.21 38.25
N GLU A 33 -38.44 -0.42 37.53
CA GLU A 33 -38.20 -1.59 36.73
C GLU A 33 -38.70 -1.44 35.30
N PHE A 34 -38.00 -2.11 34.38
CA PHE A 34 -38.47 -2.34 33.02
C PHE A 34 -38.03 -3.71 32.52
N VAL A 35 -38.72 -4.18 31.50
CA VAL A 35 -38.35 -5.36 30.70
C VAL A 35 -38.60 -4.99 29.24
N GLU A 36 -37.57 -5.07 28.42
CA GLU A 36 -37.60 -4.81 26.99
C GLU A 36 -37.60 -6.13 26.22
N LEU A 37 -38.39 -6.20 25.16
CA LEU A 37 -38.32 -7.26 24.17
C LEU A 37 -37.66 -6.75 22.89
N LEU A 38 -37.00 -7.63 22.15
CA LEU A 38 -36.50 -7.40 20.79
C LEU A 38 -36.93 -8.54 19.88
N ASN A 39 -37.38 -8.24 18.67
CA ASN A 39 -37.43 -9.22 17.59
C ASN A 39 -36.05 -9.34 16.92
N ALA A 40 -35.25 -10.31 17.35
CA ALA A 40 -33.92 -10.57 16.79
C ALA A 40 -33.95 -11.41 15.49
N SER A 41 -35.13 -11.67 14.94
CA SER A 41 -35.31 -12.40 13.68
C SER A 41 -35.44 -11.46 12.48
N THR A 42 -35.36 -12.02 11.28
CA THR A 42 -35.59 -11.29 10.02
C THR A 42 -37.04 -11.32 9.54
N ASN A 43 -37.98 -11.81 10.35
CA ASN A 43 -39.40 -11.87 10.00
C ASN A 43 -40.24 -11.06 11.00
N ASP A 44 -41.37 -10.52 10.54
CA ASP A 44 -42.38 -9.93 11.41
C ASP A 44 -42.95 -10.98 12.37
N VAL A 45 -43.05 -10.63 13.65
CA VAL A 45 -43.59 -11.51 14.70
C VAL A 45 -44.81 -10.87 15.36
N ASP A 46 -45.96 -11.51 15.19
CA ASP A 46 -47.16 -11.17 15.95
C ASP A 46 -47.02 -11.61 17.41
N ILE A 47 -46.84 -10.63 18.30
CA ILE A 47 -46.72 -10.83 19.75
C ILE A 47 -48.06 -10.58 20.48
N SER A 48 -49.17 -10.49 19.76
CA SER A 48 -50.50 -10.30 20.33
C SER A 48 -50.81 -11.35 21.40
N GLY A 49 -51.17 -10.89 22.59
CA GLY A 49 -51.53 -11.77 23.70
C GLY A 49 -50.35 -12.47 24.37
N TYR A 50 -49.10 -12.15 24.00
CA TYR A 50 -47.93 -12.54 24.78
C TYR A 50 -48.02 -11.96 26.19
N LYS A 51 -47.41 -12.63 27.15
CA LYS A 51 -47.46 -12.22 28.56
C LYS A 51 -46.08 -12.18 29.16
N LEU A 52 -45.79 -11.05 29.80
CA LEU A 52 -44.70 -10.95 30.75
C LEU A 52 -45.14 -11.59 32.07
N GLN A 53 -44.39 -12.57 32.57
CA GLN A 53 -44.63 -13.23 33.84
C GLN A 53 -43.46 -13.03 34.80
N GLY A 54 -43.74 -12.90 36.09
CA GLY A 54 -42.75 -12.87 37.15
C GLY A 54 -42.79 -14.13 38.02
N CYS A 55 -41.63 -14.75 38.22
CA CYS A 55 -41.45 -15.86 39.16
C CYS A 55 -41.33 -15.37 40.60
N ALA A 56 -42.11 -15.96 41.51
CA ALA A 56 -42.09 -15.60 42.93
C ALA A 56 -40.78 -16.02 43.62
N ALA A 57 -40.19 -15.13 44.42
CA ALA A 57 -38.90 -15.34 45.08
C ALA A 57 -38.81 -16.62 45.93
N SER A 58 -39.90 -17.05 46.56
CA SER A 58 -39.93 -18.20 47.47
C SER A 58 -40.28 -19.54 46.82
N SER A 59 -41.10 -19.54 45.77
CA SER A 59 -41.64 -20.76 45.17
C SER A 59 -41.26 -20.95 43.70
N GLY A 60 -40.70 -19.92 43.06
CA GLY A 60 -40.47 -19.90 41.62
C GLY A 60 -41.77 -19.91 40.79
N SER A 61 -42.94 -19.79 41.43
CA SER A 61 -44.21 -19.88 40.72
C SER A 61 -44.41 -18.64 39.84
N PRO A 62 -44.69 -18.80 38.54
CA PRO A 62 -44.89 -17.69 37.62
C PRO A 62 -46.29 -17.08 37.81
N SER A 63 -46.39 -15.77 37.60
CA SER A 63 -47.65 -15.04 37.62
C SER A 63 -47.62 -13.87 36.63
N ASP A 64 -48.75 -13.63 35.95
CA ASP A 64 -48.86 -12.59 34.92
C ASP A 64 -48.58 -11.19 35.50
N ARG A 65 -47.77 -10.41 34.78
CA ARG A 65 -47.48 -9.00 35.06
C ARG A 65 -48.19 -8.08 34.09
N ALA A 66 -48.09 -8.41 32.81
CA ALA A 66 -48.77 -7.71 31.73
C ALA A 66 -49.11 -8.68 30.59
N THR A 67 -50.05 -8.26 29.75
CA THR A 67 -50.38 -8.92 28.49
C THR A 67 -50.23 -7.88 27.38
N VAL A 68 -49.54 -8.27 26.32
CA VAL A 68 -49.36 -7.48 25.10
C VAL A 68 -50.72 -7.28 24.41
N PRO A 69 -51.09 -6.04 24.03
CA PRO A 69 -52.36 -5.76 23.34
C PRO A 69 -52.52 -6.55 22.04
N ALA A 70 -53.76 -6.82 21.65
CA ALA A 70 -54.06 -7.43 20.37
C ALA A 70 -53.67 -6.50 19.21
N GLY A 71 -53.16 -7.07 18.12
CA GLY A 71 -52.68 -6.35 16.94
C GLY A 71 -51.25 -5.83 17.06
N THR A 72 -50.48 -6.29 18.05
CA THR A 72 -49.08 -5.89 18.22
C THR A 72 -48.18 -6.82 17.42
N VAL A 73 -47.53 -6.29 16.40
CA VAL A 73 -46.52 -6.98 15.58
C VAL A 73 -45.19 -6.28 15.83
N LEU A 74 -44.13 -7.06 16.04
CA LEU A 74 -42.76 -6.58 16.01
C LEU A 74 -42.15 -6.91 14.66
N ASN A 75 -41.79 -5.90 13.87
CA ASN A 75 -40.95 -6.07 12.69
C ASN A 75 -39.52 -6.48 13.12
N PRO A 76 -38.67 -6.94 12.20
CA PRO A 76 -37.26 -7.19 12.50
C PRO A 76 -36.64 -6.01 13.23
N TRP A 77 -35.94 -6.30 14.33
CA TRP A 77 -35.22 -5.33 15.15
C TRP A 77 -36.08 -4.33 15.92
N GLU A 78 -37.40 -4.46 15.91
CA GLU A 78 -38.27 -3.63 16.74
C GLU A 78 -38.30 -4.08 18.20
N HIS A 79 -38.52 -3.10 19.08
CA HIS A 79 -38.55 -3.29 20.52
C HIS A 79 -39.97 -3.15 21.08
N PHE A 80 -40.22 -3.80 22.22
CA PHE A 80 -41.43 -3.62 23.02
C PHE A 80 -41.08 -3.43 24.49
N LEU A 81 -41.51 -2.31 25.08
CA LEU A 81 -41.13 -1.94 26.44
C LEU A 81 -42.24 -2.15 27.46
N PHE A 82 -41.95 -2.97 28.47
CA PHE A 82 -42.73 -3.03 29.69
C PHE A 82 -42.14 -2.13 30.77
N THR A 83 -42.95 -1.27 31.40
CA THR A 83 -42.52 -0.43 32.52
C THR A 83 -43.39 -0.61 33.76
N ASN A 84 -42.78 -0.55 34.94
CA ASN A 84 -43.52 -0.69 36.19
C ASN A 84 -44.19 0.64 36.60
N SER A 85 -45.50 0.62 36.83
CA SER A 85 -46.31 1.77 37.24
C SER A 85 -46.67 1.80 38.73
N GLY A 86 -46.03 0.96 39.54
CA GLY A 86 -46.17 0.94 41.00
C GLY A 86 -45.61 2.20 41.69
N SER A 87 -45.81 2.33 43.00
CA SER A 87 -45.26 3.46 43.76
C SER A 87 -43.72 3.46 43.68
N GLY A 88 -43.13 4.57 43.24
CA GLY A 88 -41.70 4.67 42.93
C GLY A 88 -41.28 3.90 41.66
N GLY A 89 -42.22 3.76 40.71
CA GLY A 89 -42.10 3.00 39.46
C GLY A 89 -40.96 3.43 38.53
N TYR A 90 -41.03 2.97 37.29
CA TYR A 90 -40.02 3.22 36.25
C TYR A 90 -39.66 4.71 36.13
N SER A 91 -38.38 5.03 36.29
CA SER A 91 -37.85 6.40 36.32
C SER A 91 -37.21 6.87 35.01
N GLY A 92 -37.10 5.99 34.00
CA GLY A 92 -36.48 6.32 32.73
C GLY A 92 -37.35 7.22 31.84
N ALA A 93 -36.72 7.79 30.81
CA ALA A 93 -37.36 8.77 29.92
C ALA A 93 -38.22 8.11 28.81
N VAL A 94 -37.96 6.86 28.45
CA VAL A 94 -38.66 6.16 27.36
C VAL A 94 -40.00 5.64 27.85
N THR A 95 -41.07 6.01 27.14
CA THR A 95 -42.43 5.65 27.56
C THR A 95 -42.67 4.16 27.31
N GLY A 96 -43.08 3.40 28.34
CA GLY A 96 -43.42 1.99 28.13
C GLY A 96 -44.64 1.80 27.25
N ASP A 97 -44.57 0.84 26.31
CA ASP A 97 -45.70 0.42 25.48
C ASP A 97 -46.79 -0.26 26.32
N ARG A 98 -46.36 -0.90 27.42
CA ARG A 98 -47.27 -1.55 28.35
C ARG A 98 -46.79 -1.44 29.79
N THR A 99 -47.68 -0.99 30.67
CA THR A 99 -47.37 -0.92 32.09
C THR A 99 -47.75 -2.19 32.85
N TYR A 100 -47.03 -2.50 33.93
CA TYR A 100 -47.38 -3.50 34.93
C TYR A 100 -47.25 -2.92 36.34
N ALA A 101 -48.00 -3.45 37.32
CA ALA A 101 -48.06 -2.85 38.67
C ALA A 101 -47.36 -3.67 39.76
N THR A 102 -47.17 -4.97 39.54
CA THR A 102 -46.49 -5.86 40.50
C THR A 102 -45.08 -6.11 40.00
N GLY A 103 -44.08 -5.67 40.78
CA GLY A 103 -42.68 -5.79 40.37
C GLY A 103 -42.10 -7.20 40.48
N PHE A 104 -40.81 -7.27 40.18
CA PHE A 104 -39.96 -8.43 40.40
C PHE A 104 -39.23 -8.27 41.74
N THR A 105 -38.74 -9.39 42.27
CA THR A 105 -37.80 -9.34 43.40
C THR A 105 -36.40 -9.40 42.82
N ASP A 106 -35.45 -8.62 43.35
CA ASP A 106 -34.05 -8.63 42.93
C ASP A 106 -33.53 -10.07 42.77
N PHE A 107 -32.80 -10.35 41.69
CA PHE A 107 -32.33 -11.70 41.39
C PHE A 107 -31.12 -12.00 42.27
N GLN A 108 -31.29 -12.92 43.20
CA GLN A 108 -30.24 -13.32 44.14
C GLN A 108 -30.07 -14.83 44.12
N VAL A 109 -28.86 -15.31 44.38
CA VAL A 109 -28.59 -16.76 44.50
C VAL A 109 -29.49 -17.42 45.55
N SER A 110 -29.98 -16.67 46.54
CA SER A 110 -30.82 -17.17 47.62
C SER A 110 -32.32 -17.28 47.29
N ASN A 111 -32.77 -16.85 46.11
CA ASN A 111 -34.19 -16.83 45.74
C ASN A 111 -34.46 -17.42 44.35
N ALA A 112 -35.73 -17.62 44.02
CA ALA A 112 -36.19 -18.16 42.74
C ALA A 112 -36.82 -17.09 41.82
N SER A 113 -36.45 -15.81 42.00
CA SER A 113 -37.01 -14.67 41.27
C SER A 113 -36.58 -14.64 39.80
N GLY A 114 -37.47 -14.22 38.91
CA GLY A 114 -37.16 -14.11 37.48
C GLY A 114 -38.29 -13.47 36.69
N ALA A 115 -38.01 -13.10 35.45
CA ALA A 115 -38.94 -12.65 34.44
C ALA A 115 -38.95 -13.67 33.28
N ARG A 116 -40.11 -13.95 32.71
CA ARG A 116 -40.20 -14.76 31.49
C ARG A 116 -41.30 -14.26 30.57
N LEU A 117 -41.10 -14.46 29.28
CA LEU A 117 -42.06 -14.20 28.23
C LEU A 117 -42.76 -15.50 27.83
N VAL A 118 -44.08 -15.48 27.76
CA VAL A 118 -44.86 -16.60 27.22
C VAL A 118 -45.78 -16.12 26.10
N ASN A 119 -45.97 -16.95 25.08
CA ASN A 119 -46.94 -16.66 24.03
C ASN A 119 -48.40 -16.80 24.53
N ALA A 120 -49.37 -16.44 23.68
CA ALA A 120 -50.79 -16.49 24.03
C ALA A 120 -51.30 -17.89 24.43
N SER A 121 -50.62 -18.96 23.98
CA SER A 121 -50.94 -20.36 24.33
C SER A 121 -50.26 -20.83 25.62
N GLY A 122 -49.38 -20.02 26.22
CA GLY A 122 -48.63 -20.33 27.44
C GLY A 122 -47.29 -21.04 27.20
N GLY A 123 -46.83 -21.16 25.95
CA GLY A 123 -45.48 -21.62 25.63
C GLY A 123 -44.44 -20.57 26.02
N VAL A 124 -43.36 -20.97 26.66
CA VAL A 124 -42.24 -20.07 27.01
C VAL A 124 -41.50 -19.68 25.74
N ILE A 125 -41.22 -18.39 25.61
CA ILE A 125 -40.50 -17.79 24.49
C ILE A 125 -39.08 -17.43 24.92
N ASP A 126 -38.93 -16.81 26.09
CA ASP A 126 -37.63 -16.43 26.67
C ASP A 126 -37.78 -16.33 28.21
N GLY A 127 -36.71 -16.52 28.96
CA GLY A 127 -36.65 -16.20 30.38
C GLY A 127 -35.29 -15.70 30.91
N VAL A 128 -35.34 -14.72 31.81
CA VAL A 128 -34.19 -14.26 32.60
C VAL A 128 -34.48 -14.37 34.09
N GLY A 129 -33.61 -15.03 34.85
CA GLY A 129 -33.84 -15.19 36.28
C GLY A 129 -32.59 -15.41 37.12
N SER A 130 -32.81 -15.45 38.44
CA SER A 130 -31.78 -15.82 39.41
C SER A 130 -31.27 -17.25 39.17
N PRO A 131 -30.08 -17.64 39.65
CA PRO A 131 -29.54 -18.99 39.45
C PRO A 131 -30.41 -20.14 39.98
N ASN A 132 -31.40 -19.84 40.84
CA ASN A 132 -32.37 -20.82 41.35
C ASN A 132 -33.78 -20.64 40.77
N SER A 133 -33.99 -19.66 39.89
CA SER A 133 -35.30 -19.39 39.30
C SER A 133 -35.66 -20.41 38.22
N PRO A 134 -36.91 -20.90 38.15
CA PRO A 134 -37.40 -21.65 37.01
C PRO A 134 -37.78 -20.75 35.81
N CYS A 135 -37.64 -19.43 35.94
CA CYS A 135 -37.78 -18.47 34.84
C CYS A 135 -36.45 -18.16 34.15
N ARG A 136 -35.32 -18.77 34.53
CA ARG A 136 -34.01 -18.51 33.92
C ARG A 136 -33.77 -19.42 32.72
N GLU A 137 -32.89 -18.99 31.84
CA GLU A 137 -32.17 -19.85 30.90
C GLU A 137 -30.76 -20.13 31.44
N GLY A 138 -30.33 -21.39 31.32
CA GLY A 138 -29.03 -21.86 31.77
C GLY A 138 -28.68 -21.47 33.21
N THR A 139 -27.58 -20.74 33.36
CA THR A 139 -26.93 -20.44 34.65
C THR A 139 -27.67 -19.36 35.44
N GLY A 140 -28.47 -18.51 34.79
CA GLY A 140 -29.11 -17.35 35.42
C GLY A 140 -28.13 -16.25 35.82
N ILE A 141 -28.65 -15.11 36.28
CA ILE A 141 -27.87 -13.92 36.65
C ILE A 141 -28.26 -13.40 38.03
N THR A 142 -27.41 -12.56 38.64
CA THR A 142 -27.72 -11.84 39.88
C THR A 142 -27.76 -10.34 39.65
N THR A 143 -28.79 -9.67 40.13
CA THR A 143 -28.92 -8.20 40.03
C THR A 143 -28.46 -7.51 41.32
N PRO A 144 -27.99 -6.24 41.27
CA PRO A 144 -27.68 -5.48 42.48
C PRO A 144 -28.92 -5.25 43.38
N THR A 145 -28.70 -5.12 44.70
CA THR A 145 -29.75 -4.79 45.69
C THR A 145 -29.74 -3.31 46.10
N ALA A 146 -28.70 -2.56 45.70
CA ALA A 146 -28.62 -1.13 45.89
C ALA A 146 -29.35 -0.39 44.75
N ASN A 147 -29.96 0.76 45.07
CA ASN A 147 -30.57 1.60 44.05
C ASN A 147 -29.47 2.20 43.16
N GLY A 148 -29.65 2.09 41.85
CA GLY A 148 -28.75 2.60 40.83
C GLY A 148 -29.28 2.19 39.46
N ASP A 149 -28.80 2.84 38.40
CA ASP A 149 -29.13 2.47 37.04
C ASP A 149 -28.30 1.24 36.63
N ASN A 150 -28.86 0.05 36.91
CA ASN A 150 -28.18 -1.23 36.79
C ASN A 150 -29.02 -2.20 35.96
N SER A 151 -29.09 -1.97 34.65
CA SER A 151 -29.71 -2.89 33.70
C SER A 151 -28.77 -4.04 33.31
N PHE A 152 -29.37 -5.08 32.74
CA PHE A 152 -28.69 -6.20 32.11
C PHE A 152 -29.24 -6.32 30.70
N GLU A 153 -28.36 -6.28 29.70
CA GLU A 153 -28.72 -6.34 28.29
C GLU A 153 -28.07 -7.56 27.63
N ARG A 154 -28.76 -8.19 26.69
CA ARG A 154 -28.19 -9.25 25.86
C ARG A 154 -27.05 -8.66 25.02
N LYS A 155 -25.98 -9.44 24.86
CA LYS A 155 -24.83 -9.09 24.03
C LYS A 155 -25.24 -9.02 22.55
N ASN A 156 -24.32 -8.53 21.71
CA ASN A 156 -24.53 -8.36 20.27
C ASN A 156 -25.75 -7.45 19.96
N GLY A 157 -25.87 -6.33 20.67
CA GLY A 157 -26.97 -5.37 20.51
C GLY A 157 -28.34 -5.97 20.87
N GLY A 158 -28.45 -6.67 21.99
CA GLY A 158 -29.71 -7.29 22.42
C GLY A 158 -30.03 -8.66 21.81
N ARG A 159 -29.21 -9.18 20.89
CA ARG A 159 -29.57 -10.33 20.02
C ARG A 159 -29.06 -11.70 20.48
N GLN A 160 -28.06 -11.74 21.36
CA GLN A 160 -27.43 -13.02 21.70
C GLN A 160 -28.37 -13.90 22.56
N ASP A 161 -28.70 -15.07 22.04
CA ASP A 161 -29.55 -16.06 22.71
C ASP A 161 -28.98 -17.47 22.55
N THR A 162 -28.21 -17.90 23.56
CA THR A 162 -27.54 -19.21 23.62
C THR A 162 -28.17 -20.15 24.63
N GLU A 163 -29.36 -19.81 25.14
CA GLU A 163 -30.05 -20.51 26.22
C GLU A 163 -29.29 -20.51 27.56
N ASP A 164 -28.38 -19.55 27.75
CA ASP A 164 -27.71 -19.33 29.03
C ASP A 164 -27.61 -17.84 29.33
N ASN A 165 -28.41 -17.38 30.29
CA ASN A 165 -28.43 -15.99 30.70
C ASN A 165 -27.04 -15.44 31.08
N ALA A 166 -26.13 -16.27 31.61
CA ALA A 166 -24.77 -15.82 31.96
C ALA A 166 -23.85 -15.65 30.73
N ALA A 167 -24.11 -16.40 29.66
CA ALA A 167 -23.41 -16.25 28.39
C ALA A 167 -23.97 -15.07 27.59
N ASP A 168 -25.27 -14.83 27.69
CA ASP A 168 -26.02 -13.90 26.85
C ASP A 168 -26.08 -12.49 27.39
N LEU A 169 -26.17 -12.30 28.71
CA LEU A 169 -26.35 -10.97 29.30
C LEU A 169 -25.03 -10.34 29.73
N VAL A 170 -24.96 -9.02 29.64
CA VAL A 170 -23.91 -8.17 30.23
C VAL A 170 -24.55 -7.12 31.13
N GLY A 171 -23.99 -6.96 32.33
CA GLY A 171 -24.44 -6.00 33.32
C GLY A 171 -23.76 -6.22 34.67
N PRO A 172 -24.00 -5.35 35.66
CA PRO A 172 -24.87 -4.18 35.59
C PRO A 172 -24.27 -3.04 34.75
N LYS A 173 -25.09 -2.36 33.94
CA LYS A 173 -24.74 -1.13 33.20
C LYS A 173 -25.90 -0.12 33.24
N ALA A 174 -25.68 1.10 32.73
CA ALA A 174 -26.75 2.08 32.58
C ALA A 174 -27.77 1.60 31.53
N GLY A 175 -29.05 1.80 31.81
CA GLY A 175 -30.14 1.31 30.95
C GLY A 175 -30.39 2.21 29.75
N SER A 176 -30.64 1.61 28.58
CA SER A 176 -31.00 2.33 27.35
C SER A 176 -32.24 1.72 26.68
N PRO A 177 -33.38 1.61 27.39
CA PRO A 177 -34.54 0.90 26.89
C PRO A 177 -35.21 1.63 25.72
N GLN A 178 -35.80 0.86 24.82
CA GLN A 178 -36.48 1.25 23.59
C GLN A 178 -37.91 0.69 23.59
N ASN A 179 -38.85 1.40 22.96
CA ASN A 179 -40.28 1.07 22.90
C ASN A 179 -40.77 0.99 21.43
N LEU A 180 -42.01 0.55 21.21
CA LEU A 180 -42.62 0.48 19.87
C LEU A 180 -42.77 1.84 19.19
N ALA A 181 -42.86 2.91 19.99
CA ALA A 181 -42.99 4.28 19.51
C ALA A 181 -41.64 4.99 19.35
N GLY A 182 -40.53 4.30 19.59
CA GLY A 182 -39.21 4.74 19.15
C GLY A 182 -39.27 4.90 17.64
N ASP A 183 -38.72 6.01 17.14
CA ASP A 183 -38.84 6.41 15.73
C ASP A 183 -38.73 5.19 14.82
N GLY A 184 -39.81 4.96 14.06
CA GLY A 184 -39.93 3.78 13.19
C GLY A 184 -38.67 3.61 12.36
N GLY A 185 -38.05 2.44 12.52
CA GLY A 185 -36.77 2.09 11.96
C GLY A 185 -35.61 2.53 12.86
N GLU A 186 -35.02 1.57 13.57
CA GLU A 186 -33.61 1.41 13.24
C GLU A 186 -33.60 1.03 11.75
N THR A 187 -33.36 2.05 10.92
CA THR A 187 -32.45 1.93 9.78
C THR A 187 -31.34 0.96 10.17
N GLY A 188 -30.74 0.28 9.21
CA GLY A 188 -29.46 -0.38 9.48
C GLY A 188 -28.51 0.52 10.30
N PRO A 189 -27.44 -0.05 10.87
CA PRO A 189 -26.48 0.70 11.70
C PRO A 189 -26.24 2.10 11.12
N GLU A 190 -26.26 3.14 11.96
CA GLU A 190 -26.12 4.54 11.53
C GLU A 190 -25.04 4.66 10.44
N ILE A 191 -25.50 4.97 9.22
CA ILE A 191 -24.62 5.06 8.06
C ILE A 191 -23.93 6.41 8.12
N THR A 192 -22.63 6.37 8.39
CA THR A 192 -21.75 7.52 8.26
C THR A 192 -21.51 7.75 6.77
N LYS A 193 -21.74 8.97 6.31
CA LYS A 193 -21.51 9.34 4.93
C LYS A 193 -20.03 9.39 4.60
N ILE A 194 -19.64 9.01 3.38
CA ILE A 194 -18.24 8.85 3.02
C ILE A 194 -17.51 10.21 3.07
N HIS A 195 -18.16 11.31 2.69
CA HIS A 195 -17.62 12.66 2.88
C HIS A 195 -17.39 13.04 4.35
N ASP A 196 -18.14 12.50 5.30
CA ASP A 196 -17.89 12.69 6.74
C ASP A 196 -16.72 11.83 7.25
N VAL A 197 -16.43 10.71 6.57
CA VAL A 197 -15.24 9.88 6.80
C VAL A 197 -14.00 10.60 6.29
N GLN A 198 -14.02 11.09 5.06
CA GLN A 198 -12.91 11.81 4.45
C GLN A 198 -12.66 13.17 5.11
N GLY A 199 -13.70 14.03 5.14
CA GLY A 199 -13.56 15.42 5.57
C GLY A 199 -12.74 16.27 4.59
N PRO A 200 -12.55 17.58 4.88
CA PRO A 200 -11.93 18.52 3.95
C PRO A 200 -10.40 18.69 4.12
N GLY A 201 -9.74 17.81 4.87
CA GLY A 201 -8.31 17.90 5.18
C GLY A 201 -7.60 16.60 4.83
N ALA A 202 -6.27 16.62 4.87
CA ALA A 202 -5.40 15.49 4.51
C ALA A 202 -5.42 14.28 5.49
N GLU A 203 -6.32 14.30 6.46
CA GLU A 203 -6.55 13.20 7.41
C GLU A 203 -8.02 13.22 7.81
N SER A 204 -8.59 12.03 8.00
CA SER A 204 -9.97 11.88 8.44
C SER A 204 -10.24 12.59 9.78
N PRO A 205 -11.31 13.42 9.90
CA PRO A 205 -11.71 14.05 11.16
C PRO A 205 -12.20 13.04 12.21
N ILE A 206 -12.45 11.80 11.79
CA ILE A 206 -12.94 10.70 12.62
C ILE A 206 -12.01 9.49 12.61
N ALA A 207 -10.73 9.70 12.24
CA ALA A 207 -9.70 8.67 12.32
C ALA A 207 -9.71 7.95 13.67
N GLY A 208 -9.67 6.62 13.60
CA GLY A 208 -9.68 5.71 14.73
C GLY A 208 -11.07 5.34 15.27
N ARG A 209 -12.15 5.94 14.77
CA ARG A 209 -13.53 5.52 15.05
C ARG A 209 -13.92 4.32 14.20
N THR A 210 -14.81 3.49 14.73
CA THR A 210 -15.51 2.46 13.94
C THR A 210 -16.80 3.05 13.43
N VAL A 211 -17.01 2.97 12.12
CA VAL A 211 -18.18 3.49 11.42
C VAL A 211 -18.82 2.38 10.61
N THR A 212 -20.07 2.61 10.19
CA THR A 212 -20.65 1.86 9.09
C THR A 212 -20.82 2.80 7.91
N VAL A 213 -20.29 2.45 6.75
CA VAL A 213 -20.53 3.16 5.50
C VAL A 213 -21.39 2.31 4.58
N GLU A 214 -22.08 2.96 3.66
CA GLU A 214 -22.77 2.33 2.53
C GLU A 214 -22.33 3.07 1.26
N GLY A 215 -22.16 2.35 0.16
CA GLY A 215 -21.77 2.97 -1.10
C GLY A 215 -21.63 1.97 -2.24
N VAL A 216 -21.39 2.51 -3.42
CA VAL A 216 -21.24 1.76 -4.68
C VAL A 216 -19.78 1.38 -4.88
N VAL A 217 -19.50 0.11 -5.15
CA VAL A 217 -18.15 -0.33 -5.52
C VAL A 217 -17.77 0.27 -6.88
N THR A 218 -16.59 0.89 -6.95
CA THR A 218 -16.08 1.58 -8.15
C THR A 218 -14.81 0.97 -8.73
N GLY A 219 -14.15 0.10 -7.97
CA GLY A 219 -12.96 -0.63 -8.40
C GLY A 219 -12.43 -1.54 -7.31
N ILE A 220 -11.45 -2.35 -7.66
CA ILE A 220 -10.77 -3.32 -6.81
C ILE A 220 -9.28 -2.96 -6.75
N ASP A 221 -8.63 -3.29 -5.64
CA ASP A 221 -7.17 -3.29 -5.52
C ASP A 221 -6.73 -4.62 -4.92
N ASP A 222 -5.95 -5.37 -5.69
CA ASP A 222 -5.43 -6.67 -5.30
C ASP A 222 -4.00 -6.62 -4.70
N GLU A 223 -3.44 -5.42 -4.50
CA GLU A 223 -2.04 -5.04 -4.15
C GLU A 223 -1.00 -6.17 -3.94
N ILE A 224 0.10 -6.06 -4.67
CA ILE A 224 1.27 -6.93 -4.66
C ILE A 224 1.83 -7.04 -3.23
N GLY A 225 1.68 -8.22 -2.63
CA GLY A 225 2.23 -8.57 -1.31
C GLY A 225 1.22 -8.82 -0.21
N ALA A 226 -0.08 -8.61 -0.48
CA ALA A 226 -1.18 -9.05 0.38
C ALA A 226 -1.39 -10.58 0.30
N SER A 227 -0.44 -11.37 0.81
CA SER A 227 -0.61 -12.84 0.85
C SER A 227 -1.60 -13.22 1.95
N PHE A 228 -2.71 -13.88 1.57
CA PHE A 228 -3.52 -14.73 2.45
C PHE A 228 -3.03 -16.18 2.31
N GLY A 229 -2.08 -16.63 3.13
CA GLY A 229 -1.48 -17.97 2.95
C GLY A 229 -2.52 -19.11 2.97
N SER A 230 -2.20 -20.28 2.42
CA SER A 230 -3.13 -21.44 2.38
C SER A 230 -3.76 -21.70 3.77
N ASN A 231 -5.09 -21.62 3.87
CA ASN A 231 -5.87 -21.60 5.12
C ASN A 231 -5.84 -20.28 5.94
N ASN A 232 -5.69 -19.12 5.31
CA ASN A 232 -5.81 -17.80 5.96
C ASN A 232 -4.76 -17.56 7.07
N SER A 233 -3.54 -18.13 6.94
CA SER A 233 -2.55 -18.18 8.03
C SER A 233 -1.27 -17.38 7.82
N ILE A 234 -1.01 -16.84 6.63
CA ILE A 234 0.03 -15.81 6.44
C ILE A 234 -0.73 -14.52 6.14
N ARG A 235 -0.36 -13.43 6.83
CA ARG A 235 -0.97 -12.11 6.74
C ARG A 235 0.15 -11.09 6.65
N ARG A 236 0.64 -10.83 5.43
CA ARG A 236 1.52 -9.70 5.19
C ARG A 236 0.64 -8.59 4.64
N PHE A 237 0.46 -7.53 5.44
CA PHE A 237 -0.35 -6.34 5.12
C PHE A 237 -1.71 -6.61 4.45
N PRO A 238 -2.59 -7.44 5.05
CA PRO A 238 -3.87 -7.81 4.42
C PRO A 238 -4.80 -6.61 4.13
N GLU A 239 -4.60 -5.49 4.80
CA GLU A 239 -5.35 -4.26 4.57
C GLU A 239 -4.92 -3.47 3.32
N ASP A 240 -3.92 -3.93 2.57
CA ASP A 240 -3.53 -3.39 1.24
C ASP A 240 -4.39 -3.91 0.10
N ALA A 241 -5.06 -5.07 0.26
CA ALA A 241 -6.01 -5.57 -0.73
C ALA A 241 -7.46 -5.29 -0.31
N GLY A 242 -8.29 -4.81 -1.24
CA GLY A 242 -9.59 -4.27 -0.91
C GLY A 242 -10.47 -3.88 -2.10
N ILE A 243 -11.47 -3.06 -1.82
CA ILE A 243 -12.38 -2.48 -2.82
C ILE A 243 -12.51 -0.98 -2.60
N PHE A 244 -12.63 -0.22 -3.68
CA PHE A 244 -12.99 1.19 -3.62
C PHE A 244 -14.51 1.34 -3.59
N VAL A 245 -15.01 2.15 -2.66
CA VAL A 245 -16.43 2.41 -2.47
C VAL A 245 -16.67 3.91 -2.55
N GLN A 246 -17.68 4.32 -3.31
CA GLN A 246 -18.06 5.72 -3.49
C GLN A 246 -19.55 5.94 -3.19
N GLU A 247 -19.89 7.09 -2.59
CA GLU A 247 -21.23 7.42 -2.10
C GLU A 247 -22.29 7.31 -3.23
N GLU A 248 -23.49 6.85 -2.88
CA GLU A 248 -24.62 6.85 -3.81
C GLU A 248 -24.99 8.26 -4.23
N ALA A 249 -25.40 8.43 -5.49
CA ALA A 249 -25.77 9.74 -6.05
C ALA A 249 -26.87 10.50 -5.28
N GLY A 250 -27.65 9.83 -4.42
CA GLY A 250 -28.67 10.45 -3.59
C GLY A 250 -28.11 11.16 -2.35
N ASP A 251 -26.90 10.81 -1.93
CA ASP A 251 -26.35 11.13 -0.61
C ASP A 251 -25.06 11.98 -0.65
N VAL A 252 -24.55 12.24 -1.86
CA VAL A 252 -23.44 13.18 -2.13
C VAL A 252 -23.75 14.59 -1.60
N ASP A 253 -22.80 15.22 -0.91
CA ASP A 253 -22.99 16.49 -0.18
C ASP A 253 -22.81 17.77 -1.04
N GLN A 254 -22.38 17.61 -2.29
CA GLN A 254 -22.05 18.67 -3.27
C GLN A 254 -20.91 19.60 -2.84
N ASN A 255 -20.16 19.27 -1.81
CA ASN A 255 -19.00 20.03 -1.38
C ASN A 255 -17.78 19.58 -2.20
N PRO A 256 -17.19 20.45 -3.03
CA PRO A 256 -16.03 20.09 -3.85
C PRO A 256 -14.73 19.93 -3.04
N ASP A 257 -14.76 20.22 -1.74
CA ASP A 257 -13.62 20.12 -0.84
C ASP A 257 -13.61 18.79 -0.06
N THR A 258 -14.57 17.89 -0.27
CA THR A 258 -14.67 16.57 0.39
C THR A 258 -14.76 15.47 -0.66
N SER A 259 -14.04 14.37 -0.42
CA SER A 259 -14.16 13.18 -1.27
C SER A 259 -15.41 12.37 -0.91
N GLU A 260 -16.05 11.81 -1.92
CA GLU A 260 -17.17 10.86 -1.78
C GLU A 260 -16.70 9.39 -1.88
N GLY A 261 -15.40 9.15 -2.04
CA GLY A 261 -14.79 7.84 -2.19
C GLY A 261 -13.94 7.44 -1.00
N VAL A 262 -13.81 6.14 -0.74
CA VAL A 262 -12.94 5.59 0.29
C VAL A 262 -12.49 4.19 -0.10
N PHE A 263 -11.26 3.82 0.28
CA PHE A 263 -10.78 2.46 0.14
C PHE A 263 -11.19 1.60 1.34
N VAL A 264 -11.78 0.45 1.07
CA VAL A 264 -12.13 -0.57 2.07
C VAL A 264 -11.11 -1.69 1.97
N GLY A 265 -10.15 -1.68 2.90
CA GLY A 265 -9.07 -2.66 2.96
C GLY A 265 -9.46 -3.92 3.73
N PHE A 266 -8.72 -5.00 3.47
CA PHE A 266 -8.88 -6.32 4.07
C PHE A 266 -10.13 -7.10 3.60
N VAL A 267 -10.55 -6.87 2.36
CA VAL A 267 -11.61 -7.65 1.71
C VAL A 267 -11.00 -8.91 1.09
N ARG A 268 -11.46 -10.10 1.50
CA ARG A 268 -10.85 -11.37 1.06
C ARG A 268 -11.46 -11.90 -0.22
N ASP A 269 -12.78 -11.78 -0.38
CA ASP A 269 -13.51 -12.27 -1.56
C ASP A 269 -13.88 -11.10 -2.47
N ARG A 270 -12.88 -10.37 -2.96
CA ARG A 270 -13.07 -9.14 -3.76
C ARG A 270 -13.89 -9.40 -5.03
N ALA A 271 -13.70 -10.57 -5.65
CA ALA A 271 -14.50 -11.06 -6.78
C ALA A 271 -16.02 -11.16 -6.49
N ALA A 272 -16.47 -11.14 -5.24
CA ALA A 272 -17.89 -11.07 -4.90
C ALA A 272 -18.50 -9.66 -5.07
N TYR A 273 -17.66 -8.64 -5.21
CA TYR A 273 -18.00 -7.22 -5.15
C TYR A 273 -17.62 -6.47 -6.45
N GLU A 274 -18.16 -6.92 -7.57
CA GLU A 274 -18.00 -6.23 -8.86
C GLU A 274 -18.45 -4.76 -8.82
N PRO A 275 -17.84 -3.86 -9.64
CA PRO A 275 -18.29 -2.49 -9.79
C PRO A 275 -19.81 -2.38 -10.02
N GLY A 276 -20.45 -1.50 -9.24
CA GLY A 276 -21.91 -1.31 -9.23
C GLY A 276 -22.65 -2.12 -8.16
N ALA A 277 -21.97 -3.01 -7.42
CA ALA A 277 -22.50 -3.55 -6.17
C ALA A 277 -22.65 -2.42 -5.14
N VAL A 278 -23.75 -2.41 -4.38
CA VAL A 278 -23.88 -1.56 -3.19
C VAL A 278 -23.53 -2.39 -1.98
N VAL A 279 -22.53 -1.94 -1.23
CA VAL A 279 -22.00 -2.63 -0.06
C VAL A 279 -22.17 -1.79 1.19
N ARG A 280 -22.41 -2.46 2.31
CA ARG A 280 -22.38 -1.88 3.64
C ARG A 280 -21.19 -2.47 4.40
N VAL A 281 -20.34 -1.59 4.91
CA VAL A 281 -19.06 -1.98 5.53
C VAL A 281 -18.99 -1.42 6.94
N ASN A 282 -18.76 -2.29 7.91
CA ASN A 282 -18.45 -1.89 9.28
C ASN A 282 -16.95 -2.04 9.52
N GLY A 283 -16.26 -0.93 9.77
CA GLY A 283 -14.81 -0.92 9.88
C GLY A 283 -14.26 0.28 10.63
N ARG A 284 -12.98 0.20 10.98
CA ARG A 284 -12.26 1.29 11.64
C ARG A 284 -11.63 2.20 10.58
N VAL A 285 -11.91 3.49 10.69
CA VAL A 285 -11.25 4.52 9.87
C VAL A 285 -9.78 4.63 10.31
N ASN A 286 -8.86 4.52 9.38
CA ASN A 286 -7.42 4.60 9.61
C ASN A 286 -6.75 5.45 8.54
N GLU A 287 -5.60 6.03 8.90
CA GLU A 287 -4.65 6.58 7.95
C GLU A 287 -3.58 5.53 7.68
N LYS A 288 -3.48 5.05 6.44
CA LYS A 288 -2.43 4.12 6.01
C LYS A 288 -1.57 4.78 4.95
N PHE A 289 -0.29 5.02 5.25
CA PHE A 289 0.60 5.81 4.38
C PHE A 289 0.00 7.18 3.97
N SER A 290 -0.80 7.78 4.86
CA SER A 290 -1.59 9.00 4.62
C SER A 290 -2.72 8.87 3.60
N HIS A 291 -3.25 7.66 3.42
CA HIS A 291 -4.51 7.39 2.71
C HIS A 291 -5.60 7.06 3.72
N THR A 292 -6.76 7.70 3.61
CA THR A 292 -7.93 7.38 4.43
C THR A 292 -8.53 6.05 3.98
N ILE A 293 -8.48 5.05 4.87
CA ILE A 293 -9.04 3.72 4.61
C ILE A 293 -10.05 3.32 5.68
N ILE A 294 -10.98 2.44 5.30
CA ILE A 294 -11.81 1.69 6.24
C ILE A 294 -11.24 0.29 6.34
N SER A 295 -10.60 -0.02 7.46
CA SER A 295 -10.11 -1.37 7.73
C SER A 295 -11.23 -2.19 8.35
N GLU A 296 -11.61 -3.27 7.68
CA GLU A 296 -12.65 -4.15 8.18
C GLU A 296 -12.28 -4.83 9.52
N THR A 297 -13.29 -5.09 10.37
CA THR A 297 -13.09 -5.89 11.58
C THR A 297 -12.74 -7.32 11.21
N ILE A 298 -11.64 -7.85 11.76
CA ILE A 298 -11.11 -9.19 11.46
C ILE A 298 -12.22 -10.25 11.32
N ASN A 299 -12.29 -10.88 10.14
CA ASN A 299 -13.22 -11.94 9.73
C ASN A 299 -14.66 -11.52 9.36
N GLN A 300 -14.96 -10.24 9.27
CA GLN A 300 -16.15 -9.78 8.58
C GLN A 300 -15.87 -9.71 7.06
N GLU A 301 -16.89 -9.68 6.21
CA GLU A 301 -16.77 -9.23 4.81
C GLU A 301 -17.83 -8.13 4.58
N PRO A 302 -17.66 -7.25 3.57
CA PRO A 302 -18.70 -6.29 3.18
C PRO A 302 -20.07 -6.95 2.96
N GLU A 303 -21.14 -6.36 3.50
CA GLU A 303 -22.51 -6.83 3.24
C GLU A 303 -23.00 -6.28 1.90
N LYS A 304 -23.24 -7.13 0.91
CA LYS A 304 -23.89 -6.70 -0.33
C LYS A 304 -25.38 -6.43 -0.10
N VAL A 305 -25.77 -5.16 -0.09
CA VAL A 305 -27.14 -4.71 0.19
C VAL A 305 -27.94 -4.37 -1.07
N GLY A 306 -27.28 -4.24 -2.22
CA GLY A 306 -27.96 -3.94 -3.48
C GLY A 306 -27.05 -3.77 -4.68
N THR A 307 -27.55 -3.05 -5.68
CA THR A 307 -26.82 -2.66 -6.90
C THR A 307 -27.25 -1.27 -7.33
N ALA A 308 -26.32 -0.48 -7.84
CA ALA A 308 -26.55 0.86 -8.39
C ALA A 308 -25.69 1.08 -9.64
N PRO A 309 -26.00 2.10 -10.48
CA PRO A 309 -25.07 2.51 -11.54
C PRO A 309 -23.73 2.93 -10.93
N VAL A 310 -22.61 2.49 -11.53
CA VAL A 310 -21.27 2.96 -11.17
C VAL A 310 -21.22 4.49 -11.33
N PRO A 311 -20.77 5.26 -10.32
CA PRO A 311 -20.55 6.69 -10.45
C PRO A 311 -19.75 7.06 -11.70
N ALA A 312 -20.18 8.11 -12.40
CA ALA A 312 -19.43 8.65 -13.53
C ALA A 312 -18.08 9.20 -13.00
N PRO A 313 -16.98 9.04 -13.76
CA PRO A 313 -15.68 9.49 -13.28
C PRO A 313 -15.63 11.02 -13.22
N VAL A 314 -14.99 11.56 -12.18
CA VAL A 314 -14.67 12.98 -12.09
C VAL A 314 -13.47 13.29 -12.99
N GLU A 315 -13.64 14.20 -13.94
CA GLU A 315 -12.54 14.64 -14.79
C GLU A 315 -11.51 15.44 -13.97
N ILE A 316 -10.24 15.03 -14.01
CA ILE A 316 -9.14 15.77 -13.40
C ILE A 316 -8.91 17.06 -14.20
N GLU A 317 -9.03 18.18 -13.50
CA GLU A 317 -8.85 19.52 -14.03
C GLU A 317 -7.36 19.87 -14.01
N ALA A 318 -6.69 19.77 -15.17
CA ALA A 318 -5.25 20.08 -15.31
C ALA A 318 -4.86 21.43 -14.68
N ALA A 319 -5.69 22.48 -14.84
CA ALA A 319 -5.40 23.80 -14.26
C ALA A 319 -5.48 23.83 -12.72
N ARG A 320 -6.31 22.99 -12.08
CA ARG A 320 -6.34 22.86 -10.62
C ARG A 320 -5.21 21.98 -10.11
N ALA A 321 -4.89 20.92 -10.85
CA ALA A 321 -3.74 20.06 -10.60
C ALA A 321 -2.43 20.83 -10.64
N GLU A 322 -2.28 21.74 -11.60
CA GLU A 322 -1.13 22.64 -11.72
C GLU A 322 -1.13 23.73 -10.65
N GLY A 323 -2.30 24.27 -10.31
CA GLY A 323 -2.44 25.41 -9.41
C GLY A 323 -2.42 25.09 -7.91
N GLN A 324 -2.37 23.81 -7.53
CA GLN A 324 -2.41 23.39 -6.13
C GLN A 324 -1.07 23.56 -5.42
N ASP A 325 -1.08 23.55 -4.08
CA ASP A 325 0.15 23.55 -3.30
C ASP A 325 0.96 22.26 -3.57
N PRO A 326 2.24 22.34 -3.97
CA PRO A 326 3.01 21.16 -4.35
C PRO A 326 3.31 20.18 -3.21
N ALA A 327 3.32 20.64 -1.96
CA ALA A 327 3.65 19.80 -0.82
C ALA A 327 2.43 19.06 -0.26
N SER A 328 1.29 19.75 -0.22
CA SER A 328 0.04 19.21 0.36
C SER A 328 -0.97 18.72 -0.67
N ARG A 329 -0.80 19.09 -1.95
CA ARG A 329 -1.61 18.65 -3.10
C ARG A 329 -3.12 18.55 -2.80
N PRO A 330 -3.72 19.62 -2.24
CA PRO A 330 -5.08 19.58 -1.69
C PRO A 330 -6.17 19.37 -2.74
N TYR A 331 -5.90 19.58 -4.03
CA TYR A 331 -6.90 19.27 -5.05
C TYR A 331 -7.06 17.77 -5.23
N TYR A 332 -5.96 17.03 -5.30
CA TYR A 332 -6.04 15.57 -5.40
C TYR A 332 -6.60 14.94 -4.13
N GLU A 333 -6.36 15.53 -2.96
CA GLU A 333 -6.99 15.12 -1.70
C GLU A 333 -8.52 15.10 -1.79
N THR A 334 -9.14 16.11 -2.42
CA THR A 334 -10.60 16.16 -2.60
C THR A 334 -11.17 15.04 -3.48
N LEU A 335 -10.29 14.26 -4.13
CA LEU A 335 -10.63 13.17 -5.03
C LEU A 335 -10.20 11.79 -4.49
N GLU A 336 -9.57 11.72 -3.31
CA GLU A 336 -9.05 10.48 -2.73
C GLU A 336 -10.15 9.40 -2.63
N GLY A 337 -9.91 8.23 -3.20
CA GLY A 337 -10.85 7.11 -3.26
C GLY A 337 -11.96 7.25 -4.31
N MET A 338 -12.16 8.43 -4.91
CA MET A 338 -13.17 8.63 -5.95
C MET A 338 -12.74 8.04 -7.29
N ARG A 339 -13.71 7.59 -8.07
CA ARG A 339 -13.49 7.26 -9.49
C ARG A 339 -13.21 8.54 -10.29
N VAL A 340 -12.03 8.65 -10.84
CA VAL A 340 -11.54 9.82 -11.60
C VAL A 340 -11.18 9.47 -13.04
N ARG A 341 -10.95 10.50 -13.86
CA ARG A 341 -10.46 10.38 -15.23
C ARG A 341 -9.42 11.44 -15.56
N VAL A 342 -8.30 11.01 -16.13
CA VAL A 342 -7.42 11.88 -16.92
C VAL A 342 -7.81 11.71 -18.39
N ALA A 343 -8.37 12.77 -18.99
CA ALA A 343 -8.80 12.71 -20.38
C ALA A 343 -7.61 12.50 -21.33
N VAL A 344 -6.52 13.23 -21.09
CA VAL A 344 -5.24 13.15 -21.78
C VAL A 344 -4.14 13.48 -20.76
N GLY A 345 -3.10 12.66 -20.69
CA GLY A 345 -1.88 12.90 -19.93
C GLY A 345 -0.63 12.60 -20.76
N THR A 346 0.49 13.16 -20.35
CA THR A 346 1.81 12.92 -20.96
C THR A 346 2.71 12.20 -19.97
N ALA A 347 3.31 11.08 -20.35
CA ALA A 347 4.30 10.39 -19.53
C ALA A 347 5.53 11.28 -19.25
N ASN A 348 5.99 11.35 -18.00
CA ASN A 348 7.14 12.16 -17.59
C ASN A 348 8.42 11.33 -17.37
N SER A 349 8.30 10.01 -17.44
CA SER A 349 9.39 9.03 -17.50
C SER A 349 8.95 7.90 -18.43
N GLY A 350 9.92 7.16 -18.98
CA GLY A 350 9.64 5.93 -19.72
C GLY A 350 9.46 4.73 -18.79
N GLY A 351 8.48 3.90 -19.13
CA GLY A 351 8.14 2.69 -18.40
C GLY A 351 7.53 2.92 -17.03
N THR A 352 7.36 1.81 -16.33
CA THR A 352 6.84 1.76 -14.97
C THR A 352 7.98 1.60 -13.97
N ASN A 353 7.69 1.89 -12.70
CA ASN A 353 8.55 1.41 -11.62
C ASN A 353 8.21 -0.05 -11.27
N LYS A 354 8.93 -0.64 -10.31
CA LYS A 354 8.72 -2.03 -9.87
C LYS A 354 7.31 -2.36 -9.31
N PHE A 355 6.44 -1.36 -9.17
CA PHE A 355 5.06 -1.52 -8.72
C PHE A 355 4.06 -1.37 -9.89
N GLY A 356 4.51 -1.21 -11.13
CA GLY A 356 3.64 -0.99 -12.29
C GLY A 356 3.16 0.47 -12.41
N GLU A 357 3.80 1.41 -11.72
CA GLU A 357 3.38 2.81 -11.73
C GLU A 357 4.01 3.59 -12.89
N LEU A 358 3.18 4.07 -13.82
CA LEU A 358 3.59 5.04 -14.86
C LEU A 358 3.25 6.45 -14.40
N PHE A 359 4.27 7.32 -14.33
CA PHE A 359 4.10 8.71 -13.91
C PHE A 359 3.85 9.64 -15.10
N MET A 360 2.85 10.51 -14.95
CA MET A 360 2.41 11.44 -15.98
C MET A 360 1.89 12.76 -15.41
N THR A 361 1.72 13.74 -16.31
CA THR A 361 1.11 15.04 -16.02
C THR A 361 -0.14 15.20 -16.88
N PRO A 362 -1.28 15.68 -16.32
CA PRO A 362 -2.48 15.93 -17.10
C PRO A 362 -2.24 16.99 -18.18
N GLY A 363 -2.50 16.66 -19.45
CA GLY A 363 -2.27 17.56 -20.58
C GLY A 363 -1.51 16.89 -21.72
N THR A 364 -0.94 17.72 -22.58
CA THR A 364 -0.13 17.30 -23.74
C THR A 364 1.25 17.97 -23.75
N GLU A 365 1.63 18.59 -22.63
CA GLU A 365 2.93 19.22 -22.49
C GLU A 365 4.00 18.13 -22.33
N GLN A 366 5.11 18.28 -23.05
CA GLN A 366 6.19 17.30 -23.12
C GLN A 366 7.38 17.82 -22.33
N ASP A 367 7.21 17.84 -21.01
CA ASP A 367 8.22 18.31 -20.07
C ASP A 367 8.75 17.15 -19.22
N ARG A 368 10.08 17.10 -19.13
CA ARG A 368 10.74 16.23 -18.17
C ARG A 368 10.48 16.77 -16.77
N VAL A 369 10.30 15.87 -15.82
CA VAL A 369 10.18 16.22 -14.41
C VAL A 369 11.44 15.76 -13.71
N PHE A 370 12.29 16.70 -13.30
CA PHE A 370 13.50 16.41 -12.56
C PHE A 370 13.24 16.35 -11.06
N ARG A 371 14.16 15.73 -10.32
CA ARG A 371 14.13 15.64 -8.85
C ARG A 371 13.97 17.00 -8.17
N THR A 372 14.58 18.04 -8.72
CA THR A 372 14.55 19.41 -8.17
C THR A 372 13.32 20.21 -8.57
N ASP A 373 12.53 19.69 -9.52
CA ASP A 373 11.38 20.42 -10.05
C ASP A 373 10.21 20.37 -9.08
N THR A 374 9.45 21.45 -9.07
CA THR A 374 8.21 21.52 -8.31
C THR A 374 7.07 21.20 -9.28
N GLU A 375 6.54 19.99 -9.19
CA GLU A 375 5.53 19.49 -10.12
C GLU A 375 4.28 19.04 -9.35
N PRO A 376 3.33 19.95 -9.09
CA PRO A 376 2.14 19.66 -8.30
C PRO A 376 1.13 18.77 -9.06
N ALA A 377 1.19 18.74 -10.38
CA ALA A 377 0.25 17.98 -11.21
C ALA A 377 0.65 16.50 -11.40
N LEU A 378 1.90 16.11 -11.08
CA LEU A 378 2.44 14.76 -11.28
C LEU A 378 1.57 13.67 -10.64
N ILE A 379 0.97 12.80 -11.43
CA ILE A 379 0.11 11.70 -10.99
C ILE A 379 0.58 10.40 -11.62
N ALA A 380 0.38 9.27 -10.95
CA ALA A 380 0.65 7.96 -11.55
C ALA A 380 -0.62 7.30 -12.08
N THR A 381 -0.52 6.45 -13.11
CA THR A 381 -1.39 5.28 -13.20
C THR A 381 -0.77 4.16 -12.40
N ASP A 382 -1.60 3.38 -11.74
CA ASP A 382 -1.19 2.20 -11.00
C ASP A 382 -1.95 0.99 -11.52
N ALA A 383 -1.29 -0.15 -11.58
CA ALA A 383 -1.92 -1.38 -12.00
C ALA A 383 -2.78 -1.93 -10.84
N ASP A 384 -3.99 -2.42 -11.13
CA ASP A 384 -4.72 -3.25 -10.18
C ASP A 384 -3.96 -4.56 -10.02
N ALA A 385 -3.35 -4.71 -8.87
CA ALA A 385 -2.27 -5.64 -8.59
C ALA A 385 -2.76 -7.08 -8.32
N GLY A 386 -3.59 -7.59 -9.22
CA GLY A 386 -4.11 -8.97 -9.26
C GLY A 386 -4.66 -9.38 -10.63
N ALA A 387 -4.52 -8.52 -11.63
CA ALA A 387 -4.91 -8.80 -13.00
C ALA A 387 -3.86 -9.70 -13.69
N GLY A 388 -3.78 -10.99 -13.33
CA GLY A 388 -2.93 -11.98 -14.01
C GLY A 388 -2.51 -13.20 -13.18
N ASP A 389 -2.15 -13.04 -11.90
CA ASP A 389 -2.00 -14.16 -10.93
C ASP A 389 -2.37 -13.78 -9.47
N PRO A 390 -3.57 -14.17 -8.98
CA PRO A 390 -4.03 -13.84 -7.62
C PRO A 390 -3.39 -14.68 -6.49
N GLU A 391 -2.63 -15.74 -6.78
CA GLU A 391 -1.96 -16.54 -5.73
C GLU A 391 -0.61 -15.95 -5.32
N ASN A 392 0.12 -15.30 -6.23
CA ASN A 392 1.32 -14.53 -5.91
C ASN A 392 1.60 -13.44 -6.97
N PRO A 393 1.23 -12.18 -6.72
CA PRO A 393 1.45 -11.07 -7.64
C PRO A 393 2.93 -10.78 -7.95
N TYR A 394 3.88 -11.27 -7.14
CA TYR A 394 5.33 -11.17 -7.42
C TYR A 394 5.82 -12.21 -8.45
N LEU A 395 4.99 -13.17 -8.81
CA LEU A 395 5.32 -14.27 -9.72
C LEU A 395 4.49 -14.26 -10.98
N ASP A 396 3.79 -13.16 -11.28
CA ASP A 396 3.06 -13.03 -12.53
C ASP A 396 4.07 -12.90 -13.68
N PRO A 397 4.27 -13.95 -14.49
CA PRO A 397 5.27 -13.92 -15.55
C PRO A 397 4.82 -13.04 -16.73
N ASP A 398 3.52 -12.67 -16.78
CA ASP A 398 2.92 -11.90 -17.86
C ASP A 398 2.66 -10.43 -17.46
N GLY A 399 3.02 -10.02 -16.22
CA GLY A 399 2.74 -8.69 -15.68
C GLY A 399 1.26 -8.44 -15.39
N SER A 400 0.91 -7.29 -14.80
CA SER A 400 -0.50 -6.95 -14.59
C SER A 400 -1.17 -6.56 -15.91
N THR A 401 -2.31 -7.15 -16.25
CA THR A 401 -3.08 -6.79 -17.45
C THR A 401 -3.69 -5.38 -17.42
N THR A 402 -3.50 -4.65 -16.32
CA THR A 402 -3.90 -3.24 -16.14
C THR A 402 -2.74 -2.26 -16.13
N GLU A 403 -1.51 -2.77 -16.28
CA GLU A 403 -0.32 -1.94 -16.42
C GLU A 403 -0.41 -1.05 -17.66
N VAL A 404 0.13 0.17 -17.54
CA VAL A 404 0.11 1.17 -18.61
C VAL A 404 1.53 1.43 -19.06
N ASP A 405 1.90 0.78 -20.15
CA ASP A 405 3.22 0.92 -20.76
C ASP A 405 3.28 2.12 -21.69
N ALA A 406 4.22 3.02 -21.41
CA ALA A 406 4.43 4.24 -22.18
C ALA A 406 5.91 4.62 -22.16
N ASP A 407 6.45 5.02 -23.32
CA ASP A 407 7.74 5.70 -23.36
C ASP A 407 7.59 7.12 -22.79
N LEU A 408 8.71 7.79 -22.48
CA LEU A 408 8.68 9.19 -22.05
C LEU A 408 7.84 10.02 -23.05
N PHE A 409 7.05 11.00 -22.63
CA PHE A 409 6.23 11.83 -23.54
C PHE A 409 5.13 11.14 -24.35
N ASP A 410 4.95 9.83 -24.27
CA ASP A 410 3.78 9.19 -24.85
C ASP A 410 2.50 9.76 -24.26
N THR A 411 1.48 9.82 -25.10
CA THR A 411 0.19 10.34 -24.71
C THR A 411 -0.71 9.22 -24.18
N VAL A 412 -1.10 9.32 -22.91
CA VAL A 412 -2.06 8.43 -22.27
C VAL A 412 -3.45 9.06 -22.36
N THR A 413 -4.36 8.42 -23.09
CA THR A 413 -5.73 8.93 -23.30
C THR A 413 -6.75 8.07 -22.56
N GLY A 414 -7.57 8.73 -21.73
CA GLY A 414 -8.71 8.11 -21.07
C GLY A 414 -8.36 7.16 -19.92
N ALA A 415 -7.31 7.47 -19.14
CA ALA A 415 -7.03 6.74 -17.90
C ALA A 415 -8.15 6.99 -16.89
N VAL A 416 -8.80 5.91 -16.44
CA VAL A 416 -9.96 5.95 -15.56
C VAL A 416 -9.80 4.92 -14.45
N GLY A 417 -10.09 5.31 -13.22
CA GLY A 417 -9.96 4.44 -12.06
C GLY A 417 -10.22 5.18 -10.76
N PRO A 418 -10.40 4.47 -9.62
CA PRO A 418 -10.35 5.10 -8.31
C PRO A 418 -8.99 5.77 -8.06
N MET A 419 -8.98 6.90 -7.36
CA MET A 419 -7.74 7.57 -6.96
C MET A 419 -7.23 6.99 -5.64
N GLY A 420 -6.05 6.40 -5.62
CA GLY A 420 -5.36 6.01 -4.39
C GLY A 420 -4.28 7.01 -3.99
N PHE A 421 -3.80 6.87 -2.75
CA PHE A 421 -2.59 7.54 -2.27
C PHE A 421 -1.69 6.54 -1.53
N ASN A 422 -0.41 6.47 -1.89
CA ASN A 422 0.62 5.85 -1.08
C ASN A 422 2.01 6.32 -1.55
N PHE A 423 3.06 6.00 -0.80
CA PHE A 423 4.44 6.41 -1.10
C PHE A 423 4.61 7.90 -1.48
N SER A 424 3.73 8.77 -0.96
CA SER A 424 3.65 10.22 -1.24
C SER A 424 3.14 10.62 -2.64
N ASN A 425 2.47 9.74 -3.37
CA ASN A 425 1.92 10.00 -4.69
C ASN A 425 0.43 9.64 -4.78
N TYR A 426 -0.34 10.49 -5.46
CA TYR A 426 -1.68 10.14 -5.92
C TYR A 426 -1.57 9.32 -7.20
N ARG A 427 -2.43 8.32 -7.32
CA ARG A 427 -2.43 7.39 -8.45
C ARG A 427 -3.84 7.00 -8.87
N ILE A 428 -4.02 6.74 -10.15
CA ILE A 428 -5.27 6.22 -10.72
C ILE A 428 -5.09 4.71 -10.83
N VAL A 429 -5.82 3.96 -10.02
CA VAL A 429 -5.80 2.49 -10.06
C VAL A 429 -6.60 2.05 -11.29
N VAL A 430 -5.90 1.67 -12.36
CA VAL A 430 -6.50 1.29 -13.64
C VAL A 430 -7.24 -0.04 -13.46
N GLN A 431 -8.39 -0.17 -14.12
CA GLN A 431 -9.24 -1.37 -14.02
C GLN A 431 -9.36 -2.03 -15.39
N GLU A 432 -9.46 -3.37 -15.43
CA GLU A 432 -9.49 -4.17 -16.66
C GLU A 432 -10.57 -3.71 -17.66
N GLU A 433 -11.72 -3.26 -17.18
CA GLU A 433 -12.83 -2.80 -18.02
C GLU A 433 -12.63 -1.41 -18.63
N ALA A 434 -11.58 -0.68 -18.23
CA ALA A 434 -11.36 0.72 -18.56
C ALA A 434 -9.88 1.08 -18.86
N LEU A 435 -9.17 0.19 -19.55
CA LEU A 435 -7.78 0.44 -19.95
C LEU A 435 -7.62 1.73 -20.79
N PRO A 436 -6.62 2.57 -20.49
CA PRO A 436 -6.28 3.71 -21.33
C PRO A 436 -5.71 3.28 -22.67
N THR A 437 -5.66 4.22 -23.62
CA THR A 437 -4.87 4.03 -24.85
C THR A 437 -3.61 4.85 -24.79
N VAL A 438 -2.47 4.23 -25.06
CA VAL A 438 -1.17 4.90 -25.20
C VAL A 438 -0.88 5.13 -26.68
N ALA A 439 -0.37 6.31 -27.00
CA ALA A 439 0.03 6.68 -28.35
C ALA A 439 1.43 7.29 -28.35
N ASP A 440 2.29 6.68 -29.16
CA ASP A 440 3.60 7.20 -29.51
C ASP A 440 3.47 8.59 -30.14
N THR A 441 4.13 9.57 -29.53
CA THR A 441 4.13 10.96 -30.01
C THR A 441 5.17 11.22 -31.10
N GLY A 442 6.00 10.23 -31.41
CA GLY A 442 7.10 10.29 -32.36
C GLY A 442 8.25 11.17 -31.90
N VAL A 443 8.40 11.35 -30.58
CA VAL A 443 9.50 12.12 -29.99
C VAL A 443 10.72 11.22 -29.88
N ASP A 444 11.77 11.56 -30.61
CA ASP A 444 13.07 10.90 -30.46
C ASP A 444 13.74 11.37 -29.16
N TYR A 445 13.95 10.44 -28.23
CA TYR A 445 14.61 10.68 -26.94
C TYR A 445 16.14 10.80 -27.11
N PRO A 446 16.76 11.72 -26.37
CA PRO A 446 17.32 12.94 -26.92
C PRO A 446 18.38 12.80 -28.04
N TYR A 447 18.06 13.47 -29.15
CA TYR A 447 18.85 14.35 -30.03
C TYR A 447 20.21 13.97 -30.66
N ASP A 448 20.97 12.99 -30.18
CA ASP A 448 22.10 12.41 -30.92
C ASP A 448 22.40 11.02 -30.32
N GLU A 449 21.98 9.95 -30.99
CA GLU A 449 22.51 8.61 -30.71
C GLU A 449 24.03 8.69 -30.59
N LEU A 450 24.60 7.92 -29.67
CA LEU A 450 26.05 7.80 -29.63
C LEU A 450 26.49 7.35 -31.03
N GLU A 451 27.42 8.09 -31.61
CA GLU A 451 28.04 7.66 -32.87
C GLU A 451 29.19 6.70 -32.55
N PRO A 452 29.51 5.75 -33.45
CA PRO A 452 30.68 4.90 -33.32
C PRO A 452 31.95 5.71 -33.06
N ALA A 453 32.70 5.35 -32.01
CA ALA A 453 33.91 6.07 -31.64
C ALA A 453 34.91 6.12 -32.80
N GLY A 454 35.30 7.34 -33.19
CA GLY A 454 36.27 7.56 -34.25
C GLY A 454 37.67 7.07 -33.89
N ARG A 455 38.54 6.87 -34.88
CA ARG A 455 39.92 6.34 -34.70
C ARG A 455 40.82 7.16 -33.76
N LYS A 456 40.44 8.40 -33.45
CA LYS A 456 41.16 9.31 -32.55
C LYS A 456 40.47 9.47 -31.19
N GLN A 457 39.36 8.78 -30.98
CA GLN A 457 38.58 8.81 -29.76
C GLN A 457 38.94 7.62 -28.86
N PHE A 458 38.58 7.75 -27.59
CA PHE A 458 38.58 6.67 -26.61
C PHE A 458 37.39 6.90 -25.68
N ARG A 459 36.47 5.94 -25.64
CA ARG A 459 35.21 6.04 -24.90
C ARG A 459 35.24 5.16 -23.65
N VAL A 460 34.80 5.74 -22.54
CA VAL A 460 34.56 5.02 -21.27
C VAL A 460 33.11 5.23 -20.89
N ALA A 461 32.39 4.15 -20.61
CA ALA A 461 31.03 4.16 -20.08
C ALA A 461 31.02 3.62 -18.64
N SER A 462 30.12 4.09 -17.79
CA SER A 462 29.72 3.41 -16.56
C SER A 462 28.33 2.82 -16.75
N PHE A 463 28.12 1.56 -16.37
CA PHE A 463 26.84 0.90 -16.58
C PHE A 463 26.50 0.00 -15.39
N ASN A 464 25.58 0.45 -14.55
CA ASN A 464 24.85 -0.47 -13.68
C ASN A 464 23.96 -1.33 -14.57
N VAL A 465 24.20 -2.65 -14.61
CA VAL A 465 23.45 -3.55 -15.50
C VAL A 465 22.23 -4.19 -14.82
N GLU A 466 21.96 -3.78 -13.57
CA GLU A 466 20.86 -4.22 -12.71
C GLU A 466 20.73 -5.75 -12.59
N ASN A 467 21.14 -6.29 -11.45
CA ASN A 467 20.91 -7.69 -11.09
C ASN A 467 21.31 -8.73 -12.17
N TYR A 468 22.48 -8.58 -12.81
CA TYR A 468 22.95 -9.58 -13.78
C TYR A 468 23.56 -10.82 -13.07
N PHE A 469 22.68 -11.77 -12.76
CA PHE A 469 22.95 -12.97 -11.97
C PHE A 469 22.97 -14.23 -12.85
N PRO A 470 23.72 -15.28 -12.46
CA PRO A 470 23.72 -16.54 -13.18
C PRO A 470 22.41 -17.30 -12.99
N VAL A 471 22.17 -18.30 -13.85
CA VAL A 471 21.12 -19.31 -13.66
C VAL A 471 21.23 -19.92 -12.25
N GLU A 472 20.09 -20.11 -11.58
CA GLU A 472 19.95 -20.49 -10.17
C GLU A 472 20.31 -19.39 -9.14
N GLY A 473 20.75 -18.22 -9.60
CA GLY A 473 20.93 -17.02 -8.78
C GLY A 473 19.61 -16.59 -8.12
N GLN A 474 19.70 -16.01 -6.92
CA GLN A 474 18.53 -15.59 -6.14
C GLN A 474 18.33 -14.09 -6.25
N LEU A 475 17.20 -13.68 -6.80
CA LEU A 475 16.71 -12.30 -6.86
C LEU A 475 15.44 -12.15 -6.02
N ASP A 476 15.00 -10.91 -5.79
CA ASP A 476 13.77 -10.63 -5.04
C ASP A 476 12.53 -11.25 -5.72
N GLY A 477 12.52 -11.31 -7.06
CA GLY A 477 11.45 -11.94 -7.86
C GLY A 477 11.53 -13.46 -7.99
N GLY A 478 12.59 -14.10 -7.48
CA GLY A 478 12.74 -15.55 -7.54
C GLY A 478 14.11 -16.03 -7.98
N THR A 479 14.15 -17.28 -8.45
CA THR A 479 15.38 -17.91 -8.92
C THR A 479 15.52 -17.71 -10.43
N VAL A 480 16.66 -17.16 -10.87
CA VAL A 480 16.94 -16.91 -12.29
C VAL A 480 16.93 -18.22 -13.09
N SER A 481 16.05 -18.30 -14.08
CA SER A 481 15.94 -19.38 -15.05
C SER A 481 16.97 -19.22 -16.18
N GLN A 482 17.08 -20.25 -17.03
CA GLN A 482 17.95 -20.17 -18.21
C GLN A 482 17.44 -19.14 -19.23
N GLU A 483 16.12 -19.00 -19.36
CA GLU A 483 15.48 -18.08 -20.31
C GLU A 483 15.73 -16.62 -19.92
N GLU A 484 15.46 -16.26 -18.66
CA GLU A 484 15.73 -14.92 -18.12
C GLU A 484 17.23 -14.56 -18.23
N PHE A 485 18.13 -15.52 -17.96
CA PHE A 485 19.57 -15.31 -18.11
C PHE A 485 19.97 -15.04 -19.57
N ASP A 486 19.47 -15.86 -20.51
CA ASP A 486 19.78 -15.73 -21.93
C ASP A 486 19.22 -14.42 -22.50
N GLU A 487 18.01 -14.04 -22.09
CA GLU A 487 17.36 -12.78 -22.44
C GLU A 487 18.13 -11.56 -21.91
N LYS A 488 18.42 -11.51 -20.60
CA LYS A 488 19.20 -10.41 -20.02
C LYS A 488 20.58 -10.31 -20.69
N THR A 489 21.21 -11.44 -21.00
CA THR A 489 22.49 -11.47 -21.73
C THR A 489 22.37 -10.88 -23.14
N ALA A 490 21.30 -11.21 -23.88
CA ALA A 490 21.05 -10.69 -25.23
C ALA A 490 20.80 -9.18 -25.19
N ARG A 491 19.92 -8.72 -24.30
CA ARG A 491 19.63 -7.29 -24.08
C ARG A 491 20.87 -6.48 -23.77
N LEU A 492 21.69 -6.93 -22.80
CA LEU A 492 22.95 -6.28 -22.46
C LEU A 492 23.97 -6.32 -23.61
N THR A 493 23.91 -7.36 -24.45
CA THR A 493 24.77 -7.46 -25.64
C THR A 493 24.43 -6.36 -26.64
N ASP A 494 23.16 -6.14 -26.90
CA ASP A 494 22.68 -5.13 -27.86
C ASP A 494 22.79 -3.72 -27.29
N ALA A 495 22.55 -3.52 -25.99
CA ALA A 495 22.86 -2.25 -25.31
C ALA A 495 24.34 -1.85 -25.47
N VAL A 496 25.29 -2.78 -25.28
CA VAL A 496 26.72 -2.49 -25.45
C VAL A 496 27.12 -2.30 -26.92
N ASN A 497 26.53 -3.09 -27.83
CA ASN A 497 26.85 -3.04 -29.25
C ASN A 497 26.27 -1.82 -29.96
N ASP A 498 24.98 -1.59 -29.77
CA ASP A 498 24.19 -0.71 -30.62
C ASP A 498 23.82 0.60 -29.91
N ARG A 499 23.62 0.59 -28.58
CA ARG A 499 23.27 1.81 -27.83
C ARG A 499 24.49 2.57 -27.31
N LEU A 500 25.46 1.85 -26.75
CA LEU A 500 26.73 2.43 -26.29
C LEU A 500 27.79 2.52 -27.40
N GLU A 501 27.53 1.93 -28.56
CA GLU A 501 28.43 1.92 -29.72
C GLU A 501 29.83 1.39 -29.37
N ARG A 502 29.87 0.31 -28.61
CA ARG A 502 31.07 -0.46 -28.25
C ARG A 502 32.20 0.39 -27.64
N PRO A 503 32.03 0.95 -26.42
CA PRO A 503 33.06 1.70 -25.71
C PRO A 503 34.37 0.93 -25.56
N GLU A 504 35.51 1.62 -25.50
CA GLU A 504 36.79 0.95 -25.26
C GLU A 504 36.87 0.32 -23.86
N VAL A 505 36.19 0.92 -22.87
CA VAL A 505 36.05 0.41 -21.51
C VAL A 505 34.61 0.65 -21.05
N VAL A 506 33.98 -0.36 -20.47
CA VAL A 506 32.72 -0.24 -19.73
C VAL A 506 33.00 -0.64 -18.28
N ALA A 507 32.86 0.30 -17.36
CA ALA A 507 32.87 0.04 -15.92
C ALA A 507 31.48 -0.48 -15.54
N VAL A 508 31.35 -1.75 -15.17
CA VAL A 508 30.05 -2.36 -14.87
C VAL A 508 29.81 -2.46 -13.37
N GLN A 509 28.56 -2.31 -12.96
CA GLN A 509 28.07 -2.55 -11.61
C GLN A 509 26.94 -3.58 -11.66
N GLU A 510 26.65 -4.23 -10.53
CA GLU A 510 25.59 -5.24 -10.39
C GLU A 510 25.74 -6.52 -11.20
N VAL A 511 26.96 -7.05 -11.20
CA VAL A 511 27.24 -8.36 -11.78
C VAL A 511 27.57 -9.34 -10.67
N PHE A 512 27.00 -10.54 -10.72
CA PHE A 512 27.15 -11.50 -9.63
C PHE A 512 28.56 -12.09 -9.49
N ASP A 513 29.19 -12.45 -10.61
CA ASP A 513 30.55 -13.01 -10.57
C ASP A 513 31.29 -12.86 -11.91
N LEU A 514 32.57 -13.23 -11.90
CA LEU A 514 33.40 -13.16 -13.10
C LEU A 514 32.98 -14.15 -14.19
N ALA A 515 32.34 -15.27 -13.85
CA ALA A 515 31.89 -16.24 -14.85
C ALA A 515 30.71 -15.65 -15.66
N THR A 516 29.79 -14.99 -14.97
CA THR A 516 28.63 -14.28 -15.51
C THR A 516 29.07 -13.13 -16.39
N LEU A 517 30.01 -12.29 -15.93
CA LEU A 517 30.56 -11.22 -16.76
C LEU A 517 31.29 -11.73 -18.02
N ARG A 518 31.95 -12.89 -17.92
CA ARG A 518 32.60 -13.54 -19.09
C ARG A 518 31.59 -14.07 -20.10
N ALA A 519 30.41 -14.52 -19.65
CA ALA A 519 29.33 -14.92 -20.55
C ALA A 519 28.88 -13.72 -21.40
N LEU A 520 28.66 -12.56 -20.78
CA LEU A 520 28.32 -11.32 -21.47
C LEU A 520 29.45 -10.88 -22.43
N ALA A 521 30.71 -10.87 -21.97
CA ALA A 521 31.85 -10.54 -22.83
C ALA A 521 31.95 -11.46 -24.07
N SER A 522 31.61 -12.75 -23.90
CA SER A 522 31.59 -13.73 -24.99
C SER A 522 30.44 -13.49 -25.95
N SER A 523 29.26 -13.11 -25.45
CA SER A 523 28.08 -12.77 -26.24
C SER A 523 28.31 -11.52 -27.10
N ILE A 524 28.84 -10.44 -26.49
CA ILE A 524 29.24 -9.21 -27.20
C ILE A 524 30.33 -9.52 -28.24
N GLY A 525 31.30 -10.35 -27.85
CA GLY A 525 32.47 -10.69 -28.65
C GLY A 525 33.47 -9.53 -28.77
N GLY A 526 34.77 -9.82 -28.71
CA GLY A 526 35.81 -8.79 -28.79
C GLY A 526 35.94 -7.93 -27.53
N TYR A 527 35.54 -8.47 -26.38
CA TYR A 527 35.74 -7.90 -25.05
C TYR A 527 36.36 -8.91 -24.11
N THR A 528 37.12 -8.41 -23.14
CA THR A 528 37.67 -9.16 -22.02
C THR A 528 37.06 -8.65 -20.71
N ALA A 529 36.54 -9.58 -19.89
CA ALA A 529 35.94 -9.30 -18.59
C ALA A 529 36.97 -9.31 -17.44
N TYR A 530 36.84 -8.37 -16.53
CA TYR A 530 37.59 -8.28 -15.27
C TYR A 530 36.62 -8.01 -14.11
N LEU A 531 36.71 -8.80 -13.04
CA LEU A 531 35.89 -8.68 -11.84
C LEU A 531 36.66 -9.33 -10.69
N GLU A 532 36.57 -8.76 -9.50
CA GLU A 532 37.06 -9.35 -8.26
C GLU A 532 35.91 -9.35 -7.25
N GLU A 533 35.69 -10.48 -6.60
CA GLU A 533 34.57 -10.66 -5.67
C GLU A 533 34.64 -9.67 -4.50
N GLY A 534 33.51 -9.13 -4.10
CA GLY A 534 33.33 -8.14 -3.06
C GLY A 534 32.99 -8.75 -1.71
N ASN A 535 32.12 -8.04 -0.99
CA ASN A 535 31.65 -8.33 0.35
C ASN A 535 30.11 -8.37 0.45
N ASP A 536 29.37 -7.94 -0.59
CA ASP A 536 27.90 -7.95 -0.65
C ASP A 536 27.38 -9.39 -0.48
N SER A 537 26.50 -9.59 0.50
CA SER A 537 25.98 -10.92 0.84
C SER A 537 25.10 -11.55 -0.24
N ARG A 538 24.58 -10.73 -1.17
CA ARG A 538 23.85 -11.20 -2.37
C ARG A 538 24.79 -11.59 -3.50
N GLY A 539 26.09 -11.31 -3.39
CA GLY A 539 27.09 -11.56 -4.44
C GLY A 539 27.18 -10.45 -5.48
N ILE A 540 26.65 -9.26 -5.22
CA ILE A 540 26.69 -8.15 -6.18
C ILE A 540 28.08 -7.53 -6.22
N ASP A 541 28.66 -7.42 -7.41
CA ASP A 541 30.01 -6.89 -7.62
C ASP A 541 30.11 -5.80 -8.69
N VAL A 542 31.31 -5.21 -8.76
CA VAL A 542 31.74 -4.27 -9.79
C VAL A 542 32.83 -4.88 -10.66
N GLY A 543 32.83 -4.54 -11.95
CA GLY A 543 33.72 -5.12 -12.94
C GLY A 543 34.06 -4.18 -14.08
N PHE A 544 34.69 -4.74 -15.11
CA PHE A 544 34.95 -4.10 -16.39
C PHE A 544 34.75 -5.05 -17.56
N LEU A 545 34.13 -4.53 -18.63
CA LEU A 545 34.27 -5.05 -19.98
C LEU A 545 35.27 -4.17 -20.72
N VAL A 546 36.39 -4.73 -21.18
CA VAL A 546 37.44 -4.00 -21.89
C VAL A 546 37.56 -4.52 -23.32
N LYS A 547 37.43 -3.62 -24.30
CA LYS A 547 37.48 -3.97 -25.72
C LYS A 547 38.85 -4.54 -26.10
N ASP A 548 38.85 -5.63 -26.86
CA ASP A 548 40.06 -6.31 -27.27
C ASP A 548 40.99 -5.35 -28.04
N GLY A 549 42.26 -5.32 -27.62
CA GLY A 549 43.26 -4.40 -28.15
C GLY A 549 43.52 -3.16 -27.27
N VAL A 550 42.65 -2.88 -26.29
CA VAL A 550 43.01 -2.00 -25.17
C VAL A 550 43.91 -2.80 -24.23
N LYS A 551 45.08 -2.24 -23.90
CA LYS A 551 46.04 -2.91 -23.03
C LYS A 551 45.74 -2.56 -21.57
N VAL A 552 45.38 -3.57 -20.78
CA VAL A 552 45.30 -3.48 -19.31
C VAL A 552 46.66 -3.90 -18.72
N GLU A 553 47.29 -3.01 -17.94
CA GLU A 553 48.60 -3.24 -17.31
C GLU A 553 48.49 -3.79 -15.89
N GLY A 554 47.37 -3.52 -15.21
CA GLY A 554 47.10 -4.01 -13.87
C GLY A 554 45.61 -3.92 -13.54
N VAL A 555 45.17 -4.78 -12.63
CA VAL A 555 43.84 -4.78 -12.03
C VAL A 555 44.03 -4.79 -10.52
N THR A 556 43.37 -3.87 -9.81
CA THR A 556 43.48 -3.74 -8.36
C THR A 556 42.10 -3.51 -7.77
N GLN A 557 41.68 -4.38 -6.85
CA GLN A 557 40.52 -4.12 -6.00
C GLN A 557 40.96 -3.34 -4.77
N TYR A 558 40.36 -2.17 -4.56
CA TYR A 558 40.62 -1.32 -3.42
C TYR A 558 39.50 -1.46 -2.38
N GLY A 559 39.80 -1.21 -1.12
CA GLY A 559 38.77 -1.04 -0.10
C GLY A 559 38.14 -2.32 0.45
N LYS A 560 38.50 -3.53 -0.04
CA LYS A 560 37.90 -4.81 0.43
C LYS A 560 37.94 -4.98 1.95
N THR A 561 39.02 -4.50 2.59
CA THR A 561 39.19 -4.55 4.05
C THR A 561 39.21 -3.16 4.68
N ALA A 562 38.70 -2.14 3.98
CA ALA A 562 38.60 -0.79 4.54
C ALA A 562 37.54 -0.77 5.64
N THR A 563 37.79 0.03 6.68
CA THR A 563 36.94 0.13 7.85
C THR A 563 36.04 1.36 7.75
N ALA A 564 34.76 1.19 8.06
CA ALA A 564 33.81 2.30 8.16
C ALA A 564 34.18 3.27 9.30
N PRO A 565 33.74 4.54 9.25
CA PRO A 565 33.78 5.42 10.40
C PRO A 565 32.98 4.83 11.59
N GLU A 566 33.29 5.24 12.81
CA GLU A 566 32.55 4.79 14.00
C GLU A 566 31.09 5.28 13.94
N GLY A 567 30.13 4.36 14.07
CA GLY A 567 28.70 4.68 14.13
C GLY A 567 27.88 3.98 13.05
N PRO A 568 27.98 4.37 11.77
CA PRO A 568 27.15 3.81 10.70
C PRO A 568 27.59 2.40 10.29
N ASP A 569 26.61 1.58 9.94
CA ASP A 569 26.83 0.28 9.32
C ASP A 569 26.79 0.46 7.79
N CYS A 570 27.94 0.31 7.15
CA CYS A 570 28.13 0.62 5.73
C CYS A 570 28.37 -0.62 4.86
N SER A 571 28.44 -1.80 5.50
CA SER A 571 28.72 -3.06 4.83
C SER A 571 28.19 -4.25 5.63
N ASP A 572 27.79 -5.30 4.93
CA ASP A 572 27.50 -6.64 5.45
C ASP A 572 28.68 -7.24 6.23
N VAL A 573 29.90 -6.79 5.97
CA VAL A 573 31.05 -7.10 6.81
C VAL A 573 31.04 -6.17 8.01
N PRO A 574 30.96 -6.67 9.26
CA PRO A 574 30.89 -5.81 10.44
C PRO A 574 32.07 -4.83 10.55
N GLY A 575 31.75 -3.53 10.52
CA GLY A 575 32.73 -2.44 10.54
C GLY A 575 33.47 -2.23 9.21
N GLY A 576 33.06 -2.91 8.14
CA GLY A 576 33.54 -2.73 6.78
C GLY A 576 32.96 -1.47 6.14
N LEU A 577 33.73 -0.87 5.23
CA LEU A 577 33.33 0.35 4.51
C LEU A 577 32.58 0.07 3.20
N PHE A 578 32.87 -1.06 2.54
CA PHE A 578 32.35 -1.38 1.21
C PHE A 578 31.81 -2.80 1.16
N ASP A 579 30.54 -2.94 0.76
CA ASP A 579 30.00 -4.19 0.22
C ASP A 579 30.53 -4.48 -1.17
N ARG A 580 30.69 -3.43 -1.96
CA ARG A 580 31.10 -3.48 -3.37
C ARG A 580 32.39 -2.67 -3.52
N PRO A 581 33.55 -3.25 -3.16
CA PRO A 581 34.81 -2.50 -3.11
C PRO A 581 35.22 -2.04 -4.51
N PRO A 582 35.71 -0.80 -4.69
CA PRO A 582 36.06 -0.28 -6.00
C PRO A 582 37.09 -1.17 -6.74
N LEU A 583 36.80 -1.49 -7.99
CA LEU A 583 37.75 -2.16 -8.87
C LEU A 583 38.41 -1.12 -9.78
N ALA A 584 39.73 -1.19 -9.92
CA ALA A 584 40.47 -0.29 -10.79
C ALA A 584 41.29 -1.07 -11.83
N ILE A 585 41.28 -0.58 -13.07
CA ILE A 585 42.15 -1.07 -14.14
C ILE A 585 43.11 0.03 -14.62
N GLU A 586 44.35 -0.35 -14.86
CA GLU A 586 45.36 0.52 -15.45
C GLU A 586 45.37 0.32 -16.96
N VAL A 587 44.89 1.30 -17.73
CA VAL A 587 44.77 1.18 -19.19
C VAL A 587 45.84 1.98 -19.89
N GLN A 588 46.44 1.39 -20.93
CA GLN A 588 47.33 2.08 -21.85
C GLN A 588 46.61 2.36 -23.16
N ALA A 589 46.10 3.60 -23.29
CA ALA A 589 45.34 4.03 -24.46
C ALA A 589 46.25 4.74 -25.49
N LYS A 590 46.29 4.21 -26.72
CA LYS A 590 47.27 4.54 -27.79
C LYS A 590 47.33 6.01 -28.24
N GLY A 591 47.96 6.90 -27.47
CA GLY A 591 48.02 8.35 -27.73
C GLY A 591 47.17 9.18 -26.75
N PHE A 592 46.48 8.54 -25.83
CA PHE A 592 46.00 9.17 -24.59
C PHE A 592 47.00 8.96 -23.44
N GLY A 593 47.89 7.96 -23.54
CA GLY A 593 48.84 7.56 -22.50
C GLY A 593 48.18 6.61 -21.49
N GLY A 594 48.86 6.35 -20.38
CA GLY A 594 48.35 5.48 -19.31
C GLY A 594 47.49 6.23 -18.30
N PHE A 595 46.35 5.66 -17.92
CA PHE A 595 45.50 6.18 -16.85
C PHE A 595 44.75 5.05 -16.15
N THR A 596 44.28 5.31 -14.94
CA THR A 596 43.50 4.37 -14.13
C THR A 596 42.01 4.64 -14.36
N VAL A 597 41.19 3.62 -14.51
CA VAL A 597 39.73 3.73 -14.47
C VAL A 597 39.23 2.97 -13.26
N PHE A 598 38.41 3.61 -12.42
CA PHE A 598 37.72 2.99 -11.30
C PHE A 598 36.27 2.69 -11.66
N SER A 599 35.79 1.50 -11.30
CA SER A 599 34.39 1.10 -11.28
C SER A 599 33.96 1.09 -9.82
N ASN A 600 32.91 1.84 -9.49
CA ASN A 600 32.43 2.05 -8.13
C ASN A 600 30.95 1.69 -8.06
N HIS A 601 30.52 1.15 -6.93
CA HIS A 601 29.11 1.03 -6.58
C HIS A 601 28.99 1.34 -5.09
N PHE A 602 28.69 2.60 -4.77
CA PHE A 602 28.63 3.06 -3.38
C PHE A 602 27.41 2.51 -2.64
N ALA A 603 27.33 2.76 -1.33
CA ALA A 603 26.21 2.34 -0.52
C ALA A 603 24.90 2.99 -1.02
N SER A 604 23.83 2.18 -1.13
CA SER A 604 22.55 2.62 -1.70
C SER A 604 21.94 3.79 -0.93
N LYS A 605 21.02 4.53 -1.56
CA LYS A 605 20.29 5.64 -0.92
C LYS A 605 19.60 5.29 0.41
N ALA A 606 19.33 4.00 0.69
CA ALA A 606 18.80 3.53 1.97
C ALA A 606 19.84 3.56 3.11
N ALA A 607 21.14 3.50 2.78
CA ALA A 607 22.22 3.64 3.76
C ALA A 607 22.45 5.10 4.16
N PRO A 608 22.95 5.36 5.38
CA PRO A 608 23.27 6.72 5.84
C PRO A 608 24.27 7.43 4.90
N ASP A 609 24.08 8.74 4.68
CA ASP A 609 24.97 9.57 3.84
C ASP A 609 26.45 9.47 4.24
N ALA A 610 26.72 9.34 5.55
CA ALA A 610 28.08 9.19 6.09
C ALA A 610 28.85 7.98 5.52
N CYS A 611 28.14 6.94 5.06
CA CYS A 611 28.76 5.82 4.36
C CYS A 611 29.29 6.25 2.99
N ARG A 612 28.46 6.91 2.18
CA ARG A 612 28.86 7.42 0.85
C ARG A 612 29.96 8.47 0.96
N GLU A 613 29.91 9.35 1.96
CA GLU A 613 30.98 10.33 2.24
C GLU A 613 32.32 9.64 2.54
N ALA A 614 32.32 8.60 3.37
CA ALA A 614 33.53 7.86 3.70
C ALA A 614 34.07 7.05 2.50
N GLN A 615 33.18 6.48 1.68
CA GLN A 615 33.53 5.79 0.44
C GLN A 615 34.13 6.76 -0.59
N ALA A 616 33.50 7.92 -0.78
CA ALA A 616 34.00 9.02 -1.60
C ALA A 616 35.39 9.49 -1.15
N ALA A 617 35.57 9.75 0.15
CA ALA A 617 36.86 10.14 0.72
C ALA A 617 37.94 9.08 0.45
N PHE A 618 37.60 7.80 0.62
CA PHE A 618 38.52 6.71 0.35
C PHE A 618 38.97 6.68 -1.12
N VAL A 619 38.03 6.82 -2.07
CA VAL A 619 38.35 6.84 -3.52
C VAL A 619 39.18 8.08 -3.88
N ARG A 620 38.80 9.26 -3.38
CA ARG A 620 39.56 10.50 -3.55
C ARG A 620 41.01 10.35 -3.07
N ASP A 621 41.23 9.78 -1.90
CA ASP A 621 42.58 9.60 -1.35
C ASP A 621 43.42 8.64 -2.21
N ARG A 622 42.81 7.61 -2.81
CA ARG A 622 43.49 6.75 -3.80
C ARG A 622 43.83 7.50 -5.07
N VAL A 623 42.95 8.39 -5.53
CA VAL A 623 43.25 9.25 -6.68
C VAL A 623 44.37 10.24 -6.35
N ALA A 624 44.41 10.80 -5.15
CA ALA A 624 45.50 11.67 -4.71
C ALA A 624 46.86 10.96 -4.76
N GLU A 625 46.94 9.72 -4.26
CA GLU A 625 48.15 8.88 -4.35
C GLU A 625 48.60 8.67 -5.81
N LEU A 626 47.65 8.50 -6.74
CA LEU A 626 47.92 8.35 -8.17
C LEU A 626 48.41 9.67 -8.80
N GLU A 627 47.78 10.79 -8.48
CA GLU A 627 48.19 12.12 -8.97
C GLU A 627 49.59 12.52 -8.47
N ASP A 628 49.90 12.23 -7.21
CA ASP A 628 51.23 12.41 -6.62
C ASP A 628 52.31 11.59 -7.36
N ALA A 629 51.92 10.43 -7.90
CA ALA A 629 52.76 9.60 -8.76
C ALA A 629 52.78 10.05 -10.24
N GLY A 630 52.14 11.18 -10.56
CA GLY A 630 52.02 11.72 -11.92
C GLY A 630 51.09 10.92 -12.83
N ARG A 631 50.20 10.12 -12.25
CA ARG A 631 49.19 9.32 -12.97
C ARG A 631 47.88 10.09 -13.06
N ARG A 632 46.97 9.57 -13.88
CA ARG A 632 45.68 10.20 -14.19
C ARG A 632 44.58 9.17 -13.96
N SER A 633 43.39 9.64 -13.63
CA SER A 633 42.30 8.77 -13.22
C SER A 633 40.97 9.19 -13.86
N ILE A 634 40.13 8.19 -14.09
CA ILE A 634 38.69 8.32 -14.32
C ILE A 634 38.02 7.57 -13.17
N VAL A 635 37.14 8.24 -12.43
CA VAL A 635 36.28 7.63 -11.41
C VAL A 635 34.89 7.52 -12.02
N ALA A 636 34.43 6.30 -12.25
CA ALA A 636 33.14 6.01 -12.85
C ALA A 636 32.35 5.05 -11.95
N GLY A 637 31.02 5.14 -11.97
CA GLY A 637 30.16 4.22 -11.23
C GLY A 637 28.82 4.80 -10.86
N ASP A 638 27.94 3.91 -10.38
CA ASP A 638 26.81 4.28 -9.54
C ASP A 638 27.36 4.72 -8.17
N LEU A 639 27.37 6.03 -7.94
CA LEU A 639 27.83 6.61 -6.68
C LEU A 639 26.69 6.75 -5.66
N ASN A 640 25.46 6.39 -6.05
CA ASN A 640 24.25 6.48 -5.24
C ASN A 640 24.09 7.87 -4.59
N ALA A 641 24.51 8.92 -5.28
CA ALA A 641 24.52 10.27 -4.76
C ALA A 641 24.17 11.24 -5.88
N PHE A 642 23.35 12.24 -5.53
CA PHE A 642 23.02 13.31 -6.45
C PHE A 642 24.23 14.22 -6.66
N GLU A 643 24.25 14.90 -7.79
CA GLU A 643 25.27 15.85 -8.22
C GLU A 643 25.61 16.92 -7.16
N ASP A 644 24.63 17.28 -6.34
CA ASP A 644 24.76 18.29 -5.29
C ASP A 644 24.98 17.72 -3.89
N GLU A 645 25.11 16.40 -3.72
CA GLU A 645 25.25 15.74 -2.41
C GLU A 645 26.68 15.68 -1.88
N SER A 646 26.81 15.37 -0.58
CA SER A 646 28.07 15.44 0.15
C SER A 646 29.15 14.48 -0.36
N ALA A 647 28.77 13.32 -0.91
CA ALA A 647 29.71 12.37 -1.50
C ALA A 647 30.44 12.96 -2.71
N LEU A 648 29.71 13.63 -3.62
CA LEU A 648 30.30 14.31 -4.78
C LEU A 648 31.15 15.50 -4.34
N ARG A 649 30.64 16.32 -3.40
CA ARG A 649 31.43 17.41 -2.80
C ARG A 649 32.72 16.91 -2.14
N THR A 650 32.72 15.69 -1.60
CA THR A 650 33.90 15.07 -1.01
C THR A 650 34.92 14.68 -2.08
N LEU A 651 34.49 14.11 -3.20
CA LEU A 651 35.38 13.80 -4.34
C LEU A 651 36.01 15.07 -4.92
N GLU A 652 35.31 16.20 -4.88
CA GLU A 652 35.69 17.49 -5.46
C GLU A 652 36.16 18.55 -4.43
N ASP A 653 36.60 18.11 -3.24
CA ASP A 653 36.96 19.02 -2.13
C ASP A 653 38.27 19.82 -2.33
N GLY A 654 38.94 19.64 -3.46
CA GLY A 654 40.22 20.27 -3.80
C GLY A 654 41.47 19.50 -3.36
N THR A 655 41.34 18.33 -2.73
CA THR A 655 42.46 17.43 -2.42
C THR A 655 43.06 16.81 -3.69
N THR A 656 42.23 16.59 -4.71
CA THR A 656 42.63 16.09 -6.04
C THR A 656 42.17 17.06 -7.12
N THR A 657 42.53 16.79 -8.38
CA THR A 657 41.98 17.51 -9.54
C THR A 657 40.77 16.82 -10.18
N LEU A 658 40.09 15.93 -9.45
CA LEU A 658 38.84 15.33 -9.92
C LEU A 658 37.79 16.41 -10.20
N ASP A 659 37.09 16.21 -11.29
CA ASP A 659 36.04 17.09 -11.80
C ASP A 659 34.91 16.23 -12.35
N ASN A 660 33.71 16.40 -11.82
CA ASN A 660 32.53 15.67 -12.25
C ASN A 660 32.01 16.25 -13.57
N LEU A 661 31.82 15.37 -14.56
CA LEU A 661 31.46 15.76 -15.92
C LEU A 661 29.97 15.92 -16.15
N TRP A 662 29.12 15.62 -15.15
CA TRP A 662 27.65 15.62 -15.30
C TRP A 662 27.10 16.91 -15.92
N ASP A 663 27.68 18.06 -15.60
CA ASP A 663 27.24 19.38 -16.07
C ASP A 663 27.63 19.68 -17.53
N LEU A 664 28.46 18.84 -18.15
CA LEU A 664 28.75 18.89 -19.58
C LEU A 664 27.61 18.32 -20.44
N ALA A 665 26.76 17.45 -19.89
CA ALA A 665 25.57 16.99 -20.58
C ALA A 665 24.58 18.17 -20.73
N PRO A 666 23.78 18.23 -21.82
CA PRO A 666 22.69 19.20 -21.94
C PRO A 666 21.75 19.15 -20.74
N GLU A 667 21.26 20.30 -20.27
CA GLU A 667 20.45 20.39 -19.04
C GLU A 667 19.27 19.40 -19.00
N GLN A 668 18.61 19.21 -20.14
CA GLN A 668 17.47 18.31 -20.32
C GLN A 668 17.86 16.83 -20.47
N GLU A 669 19.14 16.49 -20.32
CA GLU A 669 19.73 15.15 -20.48
C GLU A 669 20.59 14.76 -19.26
N ARG A 670 20.50 15.52 -18.16
CA ARG A 670 21.30 15.31 -16.94
C ARG A 670 20.61 14.35 -15.97
N TYR A 671 20.43 13.11 -16.39
CA TYR A 671 19.86 12.07 -15.54
C TYR A 671 20.44 10.71 -15.90
N SER A 672 20.47 9.83 -14.90
CA SER A 672 20.85 8.43 -15.08
C SER A 672 19.85 7.47 -14.46
N PHE A 673 18.84 7.97 -13.75
CA PHE A 673 17.93 7.16 -12.96
C PHE A 673 16.58 7.87 -12.81
N ALA A 674 15.49 7.12 -12.74
CA ALA A 674 14.16 7.63 -12.45
C ALA A 674 13.63 7.07 -11.12
N PHE A 675 13.06 7.93 -10.28
CA PHE A 675 12.39 7.51 -9.04
C PHE A 675 11.13 8.32 -8.81
N GLN A 676 10.00 7.65 -8.63
CA GLN A 676 8.70 8.29 -8.41
C GLN A 676 8.36 9.34 -9.49
N GLY A 677 8.58 8.98 -10.76
CA GLY A 677 8.35 9.86 -11.90
C GLY A 677 9.32 11.01 -12.06
N ARG A 678 10.42 11.02 -11.30
CA ARG A 678 11.41 12.10 -11.30
C ARG A 678 12.76 11.61 -11.79
N LEU A 679 13.29 12.29 -12.80
CA LEU A 679 14.62 12.05 -13.37
C LEU A 679 15.71 12.65 -12.47
N GLN A 680 16.78 11.91 -12.24
CA GLN A 680 17.87 12.25 -11.32
C GLN A 680 19.20 11.59 -11.69
N THR A 681 20.32 12.09 -11.15
CA THR A 681 21.66 11.51 -11.38
C THR A 681 22.13 10.67 -10.20
N LEU A 682 22.41 9.38 -10.43
CA LEU A 682 23.14 8.54 -9.47
C LEU A 682 24.51 8.09 -10.02
N ASP A 683 24.64 8.06 -11.33
CA ASP A 683 25.82 7.61 -12.06
C ASP A 683 26.65 8.80 -12.50
N HIS A 684 27.94 8.74 -12.20
CA HIS A 684 28.85 9.85 -12.43
C HIS A 684 30.14 9.39 -13.08
N VAL A 685 30.76 10.30 -13.84
CA VAL A 685 32.12 10.15 -14.34
C VAL A 685 32.91 11.39 -13.97
N LEU A 686 33.91 11.21 -13.12
CA LEU A 686 34.87 12.24 -12.75
C LEU A 686 36.22 11.97 -13.40
N VAL A 687 36.91 13.01 -13.84
CA VAL A 687 38.24 12.89 -14.46
C VAL A 687 39.24 13.83 -13.82
N THR A 688 40.51 13.42 -13.74
CA THR A 688 41.57 14.32 -13.31
C THR A 688 42.01 15.28 -14.43
N ASP A 689 42.63 16.41 -14.08
CA ASP A 689 43.05 17.49 -15.01
C ASP A 689 43.89 16.99 -16.20
N GLY A 690 44.68 15.95 -15.99
CA GLY A 690 45.51 15.33 -17.04
C GLY A 690 44.71 14.63 -18.16
N LEU A 691 43.40 14.44 -17.97
CA LEU A 691 42.44 13.94 -18.95
C LEU A 691 41.35 14.96 -19.30
N LYS A 692 41.00 15.89 -18.40
CA LYS A 692 39.96 16.91 -18.62
C LYS A 692 40.07 17.63 -19.96
N ASN A 693 41.26 18.11 -20.32
CA ASN A 693 41.52 18.79 -21.61
C ASN A 693 41.39 17.89 -22.87
N LYS A 694 41.12 16.59 -22.69
CA LYS A 694 40.89 15.63 -23.76
C LYS A 694 39.44 15.20 -23.85
N VAL A 695 38.60 15.51 -22.87
CA VAL A 695 37.15 15.29 -22.94
C VAL A 695 36.63 16.14 -24.09
N SER A 696 36.06 15.46 -25.08
CA SER A 696 35.43 16.11 -26.24
C SER A 696 33.92 16.03 -26.22
N ASP A 697 33.37 15.11 -25.43
CA ASP A 697 31.94 14.87 -25.30
C ASP A 697 31.69 14.09 -23.99
N PHE A 698 30.58 14.39 -23.34
CA PHE A 698 30.03 13.66 -22.21
C PHE A 698 28.50 13.71 -22.31
N ARG A 699 27.84 12.56 -22.14
CA ARG A 699 26.39 12.43 -22.17
C ARG A 699 25.94 11.22 -21.38
N TYR A 700 24.66 11.19 -21.01
CA TYR A 700 24.00 9.98 -20.55
C TYR A 700 23.37 9.28 -21.76
N ALA A 701 23.54 7.95 -21.86
CA ALA A 701 22.97 7.17 -22.94
C ALA A 701 21.56 6.74 -22.52
N HIS A 702 20.57 7.56 -22.87
CA HIS A 702 19.17 7.39 -22.44
C HIS A 702 18.46 6.30 -23.22
N PHE A 703 18.80 5.03 -22.96
CA PHE A 703 18.10 3.87 -23.51
C PHE A 703 17.32 3.09 -22.46
N ASP A 704 17.33 3.53 -21.19
CA ASP A 704 16.62 2.89 -20.09
C ASP A 704 15.48 3.77 -19.55
N ASN A 705 15.77 4.93 -18.94
CA ASN A 705 14.72 5.72 -18.25
C ASN A 705 13.73 6.43 -19.18
N ASP A 706 14.00 6.43 -20.49
CA ASP A 706 13.14 7.03 -21.51
C ASP A 706 12.20 6.00 -22.15
N TYR A 707 12.41 4.71 -21.89
CA TYR A 707 11.69 3.62 -22.55
C TYR A 707 10.95 2.71 -21.57
N PHE A 708 9.82 2.16 -22.01
CA PHE A 708 9.15 1.05 -21.31
C PHE A 708 9.78 -0.31 -21.65
N GLU A 709 9.47 -1.32 -20.84
CA GLU A 709 9.98 -2.68 -21.04
C GLU A 709 9.26 -3.36 -22.20
N ARG A 710 10.00 -3.82 -23.20
CA ARG A 710 9.45 -4.47 -24.39
C ARG A 710 9.83 -5.94 -24.41
N ASP A 711 8.95 -6.83 -24.85
CA ASP A 711 9.23 -8.25 -25.04
C ASP A 711 10.39 -8.60 -25.99
N ASP A 712 10.83 -7.66 -26.84
CA ASP A 712 11.92 -7.91 -27.78
C ASP A 712 13.29 -7.76 -27.10
N PRO A 713 14.03 -8.85 -26.85
CA PRO A 713 15.32 -8.77 -26.19
C PRO A 713 16.42 -8.17 -27.08
N THR A 714 16.11 -7.84 -28.34
CA THR A 714 17.09 -7.41 -29.34
C THR A 714 17.07 -5.92 -29.68
N ASP A 715 16.29 -5.12 -28.96
CA ASP A 715 16.32 -3.67 -29.14
C ASP A 715 17.36 -2.99 -28.22
N GLY A 716 17.78 -3.61 -27.12
CA GLY A 716 18.78 -3.04 -26.21
C GLY A 716 18.31 -1.80 -25.44
N HIS A 717 17.00 -1.54 -25.36
CA HIS A 717 16.41 -0.58 -24.44
C HIS A 717 15.87 -1.26 -23.18
N LYS A 718 15.65 -0.46 -22.13
CA LYS A 718 15.08 -0.88 -20.84
C LYS A 718 15.70 -2.20 -20.35
N VAL A 719 17.02 -2.26 -20.42
CA VAL A 719 17.84 -3.38 -19.96
C VAL A 719 18.27 -3.19 -18.50
N SER A 720 18.12 -1.97 -17.97
CA SER A 720 18.36 -1.58 -16.58
C SER A 720 17.38 -0.46 -16.18
N ASP A 721 17.32 -0.13 -14.90
CA ASP A 721 16.84 1.14 -14.37
C ASP A 721 17.85 2.31 -14.47
N HIS A 722 19.06 2.09 -15.00
CA HIS A 722 20.13 3.10 -15.05
C HIS A 722 20.59 3.45 -16.48
N ASP A 723 20.54 4.74 -16.86
CA ASP A 723 21.16 5.22 -18.10
C ASP A 723 22.68 5.45 -17.92
N PRO A 724 23.54 4.84 -18.76
CA PRO A 724 24.99 4.97 -18.63
C PRO A 724 25.54 6.38 -18.89
N PRO A 725 26.34 6.98 -17.98
CA PRO A 725 27.19 8.11 -18.35
C PRO A 725 28.35 7.66 -19.23
N VAL A 726 28.59 8.40 -20.30
CA VAL A 726 29.60 8.09 -21.32
C VAL A 726 30.52 9.29 -21.54
N VAL A 727 31.81 9.11 -21.26
CA VAL A 727 32.85 10.09 -21.58
C VAL A 727 33.60 9.70 -22.85
N THR A 728 33.73 10.65 -23.79
CA THR A 728 34.55 10.47 -24.99
C THR A 728 35.76 11.39 -24.95
N LEU A 729 36.95 10.78 -24.94
CA LEU A 729 38.22 11.50 -25.06
C LEU A 729 38.65 11.61 -26.53
N SER A 730 39.20 12.74 -26.98
CA SER A 730 39.69 12.94 -28.35
C SER A 730 41.15 13.41 -28.44
N ARG A 731 41.87 12.94 -29.47
CA ARG A 731 43.21 13.46 -29.80
C ARG A 731 43.15 14.58 -30.82
N GLY A 732 43.46 15.80 -30.39
CA GLY A 732 43.74 16.94 -31.29
C GLY A 732 42.50 17.72 -31.75
N GLY A 733 41.51 17.88 -30.87
CA GLY A 733 40.32 18.71 -31.10
C GLY A 733 39.99 19.54 -29.87
N GLY A 734 40.90 20.43 -29.47
CA GLY A 734 40.48 21.59 -28.69
C GLY A 734 39.82 22.57 -29.66
N THR A 735 38.51 22.50 -29.78
CA THR A 735 37.72 23.64 -30.24
C THR A 735 36.70 23.91 -29.16
N GLY A 736 36.90 25.02 -28.45
CA GLY A 736 35.93 25.50 -27.49
C GLY A 736 34.53 25.51 -28.09
N ARG A 737 33.59 24.99 -27.31
CA ARG A 737 32.26 25.57 -27.21
C ARG A 737 32.12 26.07 -25.80
#